data_AF-A0A0K1NIA9-F1
#
_entry.id   AF-A0A0K1NIA9-F1
#
_cell.length_a   1.000
_cell.length_b   1.000
_cell.length_c   1.000
_cell.angle_alpha   90.00
_cell.angle_beta   90.00
_cell.angle_gamma   90.00
#
_symmetry.space_group_name_H-M   'P 1'
#
loop_
_entity.id
_entity.type
_entity.pdbx_description
1 polymer ?
#
loop_
_entity_poly.entity_id
_entity_poly.type
_entity_poly.pdbx_seq_one_letter_code
_entity_poly.pdbx_strand_id
1 'polypeptide(L)'
;MILRGEFRDLSDELLTVIIKSGSSGTVKEIGKDGLYFAADPVQIEESIEDLTEHVIRKSATINLVVSDYLGDLLFTAAARDIVVNIWKGSECVFAGYVEPATFSQPFNSSIDEFTLNCTDFLSTLQYTSYKNIVPLNYRQAVQEAGSTSFKQVIEGMFDLRGLNLSNNQKPRLLYDQSKGTAKGKEGTVFDELGISELFIIGKDEDSTWTNEDLLKEVMQYLNLHIRQEGLDFYIYDWDTLVQGKAISWLDIQTDEVVGKQPQSISINHSHYAGSDTSLSTSEVVNQFQLSCSLEGQDTIIESPLAEDSLKSHYRGQQLILTEISSLGSGKRANEAFNAAVKGQPTTYDSLTETDWYMRSMYNPTWKLRKSEDMLEVDGNGTGINQHKVAQYLREHPLTPALLRLGTVERKAKATDNSPTSKIDTDDYLVISVGGNETDTEQGHKPSDTDLKNCSPLIEYVGNKSGGVFSPPDSETTNYLVFSGSLLMQPILYESSTGRASRLSSYDQILKHGAAKTQGTKAEVPFYDLPSIIYGSNLVKSEYNGEGRYYTRKHYSATYNTDKPLYNSAGSYFQPWTKDKAAQGLKFEYSSVGDSTDKFHKLPILECELKIGSKYCVETVLDVYGASRFEWLTMEEIKARPDLTYKDVDGTTKYKTTMSLGINPKIGDYIIGQEHNLQNTIDYTMNLDGKEGTAIPIKQSDRLSGKVSFKILAPIQLVWDKIVRRHRTWFRSTKWTSSSRYILAHTENIIIKNFACNLVSDSGKLESTSDNDLIYSSAAQTKYINKHDGTEFKFITQLSSSEAVEKGIKNEVYLNSVFSTSTSLPVRSIYNKVLDETGKAEEHYIRQYYSLMSRPRLKVEVTLNDTRIDFTSTYQSKTLGKKFLVQSVSRDIRNKTARITLIEI
;
A
#
# COMPACT_ATOMS: atom_id res chain seq x y z
N MET A 1 -18.65 35.33 -18.88
CA MET A 1 -18.27 36.70 -19.24
C MET A 1 -16.86 36.70 -19.82
N ILE A 2 -16.60 37.57 -20.80
CA ILE A 2 -15.29 37.78 -21.40
C ILE A 2 -14.97 39.27 -21.29
N LEU A 3 -13.87 39.63 -20.64
CA LEU A 3 -13.27 40.95 -20.78
C LEU A 3 -12.24 40.88 -21.90
N ARG A 4 -12.33 41.80 -22.85
CA ARG A 4 -11.35 41.91 -23.93
C ARG A 4 -10.97 43.36 -24.14
N GLY A 5 -9.69 43.65 -24.25
CA GLY A 5 -9.21 44.98 -24.59
C GLY A 5 -7.92 44.94 -25.37
N GLU A 6 -7.67 46.05 -26.05
CA GLU A 6 -6.49 46.24 -26.86
C GLU A 6 -5.79 47.54 -26.45
N PHE A 7 -4.46 47.48 -26.35
CA PHE A 7 -3.61 48.65 -26.16
C PHE A 7 -2.36 48.51 -27.04
N ARG A 8 -1.60 49.59 -27.18
CA ARG A 8 -0.35 49.58 -27.96
C ARG A 8 0.85 49.78 -27.03
N ASP A 9 1.98 49.19 -27.36
CA ASP A 9 3.23 49.53 -26.68
C ASP A 9 3.78 50.89 -27.19
N LEU A 10 4.91 51.35 -26.63
CA LEU A 10 5.57 52.59 -27.08
C LEU A 10 6.16 52.50 -28.50
N SER A 11 6.20 51.31 -29.11
CA SER A 11 6.62 51.08 -30.50
C SER A 11 5.44 50.89 -31.47
N ASP A 12 4.22 51.19 -31.03
CA ASP A 12 2.97 51.05 -31.80
C ASP A 12 2.57 49.59 -32.13
N GLU A 13 3.12 48.59 -31.42
CA GLU A 13 2.70 47.19 -31.56
C GLU A 13 1.41 46.91 -30.78
N LEU A 14 0.47 46.19 -31.39
CA LEU A 14 -0.84 45.88 -30.80
C LEU A 14 -0.77 44.71 -29.83
N LEU A 15 -1.29 44.94 -28.63
CA LEU A 15 -1.44 43.95 -27.57
C LEU A 15 -2.92 43.74 -27.24
N THR A 16 -3.30 42.48 -27.05
CA THR A 16 -4.67 42.09 -26.69
C THR A 16 -4.67 41.33 -25.37
N VAL A 17 -5.49 41.79 -24.42
CA VAL A 17 -5.74 41.10 -23.16
C VAL A 17 -7.14 40.49 -23.22
N ILE A 18 -7.22 39.19 -22.91
CA ILE A 18 -8.48 38.45 -22.86
C ILE A 18 -8.58 37.77 -21.50
N ILE A 19 -9.64 38.07 -20.75
CA ILE A 19 -9.95 37.45 -19.45
C ILE A 19 -11.32 36.81 -19.57
N LYS A 20 -11.44 35.53 -19.24
CA LYS A 20 -12.70 34.78 -19.34
C LYS A 20 -13.07 34.18 -18.00
N SER A 21 -14.22 34.58 -17.47
CA SER A 21 -14.82 34.09 -16.21
C SER A 21 -16.20 33.49 -16.49
N GLY A 22 -16.41 32.22 -16.15
CA GLY A 22 -17.70 31.53 -16.31
C GLY A 22 -18.24 31.41 -17.76
N SER A 23 -19.48 30.93 -17.90
CA SER A 23 -20.08 30.53 -19.18
C SER A 23 -21.02 31.55 -19.84
N SER A 24 -21.30 32.69 -19.19
CA SER A 24 -22.39 33.62 -19.58
C SER A 24 -22.27 34.29 -20.96
N GLY A 25 -21.17 34.13 -21.70
CA GLY A 25 -20.99 34.64 -23.06
C GLY A 25 -20.96 36.17 -23.22
N THR A 26 -21.33 36.94 -22.20
CA THR A 26 -21.35 38.41 -22.21
C THR A 26 -19.93 38.95 -22.38
N VAL A 27 -19.70 39.79 -23.38
CA VAL A 27 -18.40 40.42 -23.64
C VAL A 27 -18.43 41.86 -23.14
N LYS A 28 -17.46 42.24 -22.30
CA LYS A 28 -17.20 43.63 -21.88
C LYS A 28 -15.86 44.07 -22.47
N GLU A 29 -15.82 45.28 -23.03
CA GLU A 29 -14.64 45.81 -23.72
C GLU A 29 -13.84 46.72 -22.78
N ILE A 30 -12.54 46.43 -22.59
CA ILE A 30 -11.64 47.34 -21.86
C ILE A 30 -11.28 48.47 -22.84
N GLY A 31 -11.56 49.71 -22.44
CA GLY A 31 -11.50 50.92 -23.27
C GLY A 31 -12.84 51.65 -23.39
N LYS A 32 -13.92 51.13 -22.78
CA LYS A 32 -15.28 51.68 -22.82
C LYS A 32 -15.95 51.60 -21.44
N ASP A 33 -17.06 52.32 -21.29
CA ASP A 33 -17.99 52.19 -20.16
C ASP A 33 -17.31 52.18 -18.78
N GLY A 34 -16.35 53.08 -18.58
CA GLY A 34 -15.71 53.23 -17.28
C GLY A 34 -14.70 52.13 -16.90
N LEU A 35 -14.27 51.32 -17.86
CA LEU A 35 -13.25 50.27 -17.72
C LEU A 35 -12.11 50.56 -18.72
N TYR A 36 -10.93 50.91 -18.22
CA TYR A 36 -9.78 51.28 -19.05
C TYR A 36 -8.50 50.58 -18.57
N PHE A 37 -7.48 50.53 -19.43
CA PHE A 37 -6.14 50.15 -19.03
C PHE A 37 -5.47 51.28 -18.23
N ALA A 38 -4.69 50.93 -17.20
CA ALA A 38 -3.84 51.88 -16.50
C ALA A 38 -2.63 52.32 -17.36
N ALA A 39 -1.81 53.24 -16.83
CA ALA A 39 -0.61 53.73 -17.53
C ALA A 39 0.41 52.63 -17.80
N ASP A 40 0.61 51.73 -16.82
CA ASP A 40 1.43 50.53 -16.91
C ASP A 40 0.50 49.28 -16.88
N PRO A 41 -0.11 48.94 -18.02
CA PRO A 41 -1.24 48.02 -18.09
C PRO A 41 -0.91 46.57 -17.79
N VAL A 42 0.29 46.11 -18.16
CA VAL A 42 0.69 44.71 -18.06
C VAL A 42 2.18 44.58 -17.71
N GLN A 43 2.46 43.83 -16.65
CA GLN A 43 3.80 43.37 -16.29
C GLN A 43 3.79 41.84 -16.23
N ILE A 44 4.85 41.20 -16.73
CA ILE A 44 5.04 39.75 -16.61
C ILE A 44 6.35 39.54 -15.86
N GLU A 45 6.28 38.82 -14.76
CA GLU A 45 7.45 38.55 -13.93
C GLU A 45 7.81 37.07 -13.97
N GLU A 46 9.11 36.82 -14.03
CA GLU A 46 9.69 35.50 -13.87
C GLU A 46 10.75 35.61 -12.78
N SER A 47 10.50 34.93 -11.66
CA SER A 47 11.43 34.83 -10.56
C SER A 47 11.91 33.40 -10.47
N ILE A 48 13.22 33.24 -10.38
CA ILE A 48 13.90 31.97 -10.17
C ILE A 48 15.05 32.24 -9.21
N GLU A 49 15.15 31.46 -8.14
CA GLU A 49 16.16 31.69 -7.10
C GLU A 49 17.56 31.38 -7.66
N ASP A 50 17.73 30.18 -8.17
CA ASP A 50 18.95 29.68 -8.78
C ASP A 50 18.67 28.63 -9.87
N LEU A 51 19.71 27.96 -10.38
CA LEU A 51 19.58 26.99 -11.46
C LEU A 51 19.09 25.60 -10.98
N THR A 52 18.98 25.36 -9.67
CA THR A 52 18.46 24.12 -9.06
C THR A 52 16.92 24.12 -8.98
N GLU A 53 16.26 25.23 -9.29
CA GLU A 53 14.80 25.31 -9.32
C GLU A 53 14.24 24.57 -10.56
N HIS A 54 13.53 23.47 -10.34
CA HIS A 54 13.04 22.58 -11.40
C HIS A 54 11.71 22.99 -12.04
N VAL A 55 10.88 23.78 -11.35
CA VAL A 55 9.59 24.27 -11.87
C VAL A 55 9.64 25.79 -11.85
N ILE A 56 9.88 26.38 -13.03
CA ILE A 56 10.07 27.82 -13.19
C ILE A 56 8.72 28.47 -13.47
N ARG A 57 8.32 29.38 -12.58
CA ARG A 57 6.99 29.99 -12.57
C ARG A 57 7.01 31.42 -13.10
N LYS A 58 5.90 31.81 -13.68
CA LYS A 58 5.62 33.19 -14.08
C LYS A 58 4.33 33.72 -13.47
N SER A 59 4.34 35.02 -13.19
CA SER A 59 3.13 35.78 -12.86
C SER A 59 2.94 36.90 -13.87
N ALA A 60 1.71 37.40 -13.94
CA ALA A 60 1.39 38.61 -14.67
C ALA A 60 0.49 39.52 -13.83
N THR A 61 0.76 40.81 -13.90
CA THR A 61 -0.03 41.84 -13.23
C THR A 61 -0.74 42.65 -14.30
N ILE A 62 -2.07 42.73 -14.23
CA ILE A 62 -2.89 43.53 -15.13
C ILE A 62 -3.49 44.68 -14.35
N ASN A 63 -3.15 45.91 -14.72
CA ASN A 63 -3.63 47.13 -14.06
C ASN A 63 -4.72 47.80 -14.91
N LEU A 64 -5.88 47.98 -14.30
CA LEU A 64 -7.07 48.57 -14.90
C LEU A 64 -7.47 49.83 -14.11
N VAL A 65 -8.17 50.74 -14.78
CA VAL A 65 -8.82 51.89 -14.16
C VAL A 65 -10.33 51.68 -14.29
N VAL A 66 -11.02 51.60 -13.14
CA VAL A 66 -12.41 51.16 -13.08
C VAL A 66 -13.28 52.17 -12.32
N SER A 67 -14.47 52.42 -12.85
CA SER A 67 -15.50 53.21 -12.16
C SER A 67 -16.55 52.37 -11.42
N ASP A 68 -16.61 51.07 -11.73
CA ASP A 68 -17.49 50.09 -11.08
C ASP A 68 -16.67 49.00 -10.36
N TYR A 69 -17.25 48.39 -9.33
CA TYR A 69 -16.65 47.24 -8.64
C TYR A 69 -16.58 46.02 -9.57
N LEU A 70 -15.39 45.48 -9.80
CA LEU A 70 -15.16 44.28 -10.61
C LEU A 70 -14.94 43.00 -9.79
N GLY A 71 -14.82 43.10 -8.46
CA GLY A 71 -14.48 41.95 -7.63
C GLY A 71 -15.47 40.80 -7.75
N ASP A 72 -16.78 41.05 -7.78
CA ASP A 72 -17.79 39.98 -7.97
C ASP A 72 -17.63 39.21 -9.30
N LEU A 73 -16.97 39.81 -10.29
CA LEU A 73 -16.79 39.23 -11.63
C LEU A 73 -15.44 38.53 -11.81
N LEU A 74 -14.42 39.01 -11.09
CA LEU A 74 -13.02 38.61 -11.24
C LEU A 74 -12.45 37.90 -10.00
N PHE A 75 -13.23 37.80 -8.93
CA PHE A 75 -12.92 36.95 -7.79
C PHE A 75 -13.20 35.49 -8.12
N THR A 76 -12.29 34.61 -7.70
CA THR A 76 -12.50 33.17 -7.72
C THR A 76 -12.01 32.53 -6.43
N ALA A 77 -12.79 31.57 -5.92
CA ALA A 77 -12.41 30.71 -4.80
C ALA A 77 -11.68 29.44 -5.26
N ALA A 78 -11.68 29.12 -6.55
CA ALA A 78 -11.03 27.94 -7.11
C ALA A 78 -9.93 28.33 -8.10
N ALA A 79 -8.85 27.54 -8.09
CA ALA A 79 -7.82 27.64 -9.09
C ALA A 79 -8.40 27.28 -10.47
N ARG A 80 -7.94 27.99 -11.51
CA ARG A 80 -8.27 27.76 -12.92
C ARG A 80 -9.67 28.17 -13.42
N ASP A 81 -10.47 28.85 -12.60
CA ASP A 81 -11.82 29.30 -13.00
C ASP A 81 -11.82 30.48 -13.99
N ILE A 82 -10.86 31.39 -13.85
CA ILE A 82 -10.77 32.61 -14.66
C ILE A 82 -9.48 32.56 -15.46
N VAL A 83 -9.62 32.36 -16.78
CA VAL A 83 -8.49 32.21 -17.71
C VAL A 83 -8.07 33.56 -18.24
N VAL A 84 -6.76 33.78 -18.36
CA VAL A 84 -6.15 35.01 -18.86
C VAL A 84 -5.18 34.69 -19.99
N ASN A 85 -5.31 35.38 -21.13
CA ASN A 85 -4.31 35.37 -22.19
C ASN A 85 -3.88 36.80 -22.55
N ILE A 86 -2.58 37.00 -22.74
CA ILE A 86 -1.99 38.23 -23.26
C ILE A 86 -1.33 37.91 -24.60
N TRP A 87 -1.74 38.61 -25.64
CA TRP A 87 -1.29 38.41 -27.02
C TRP A 87 -0.55 39.64 -27.53
N LYS A 88 0.58 39.40 -28.18
CA LYS A 88 1.34 40.37 -28.96
C LYS A 88 1.19 40.02 -30.44
N GLY A 89 0.33 40.74 -31.15
CA GLY A 89 -0.11 40.33 -32.49
C GLY A 89 -0.73 38.91 -32.47
N SER A 90 -0.07 37.94 -33.11
CA SER A 90 -0.49 36.54 -33.13
C SER A 90 0.25 35.64 -32.14
N GLU A 91 1.20 36.17 -31.36
CA GLU A 91 2.01 35.43 -30.39
C GLU A 91 1.40 35.57 -28.99
N CYS A 92 1.15 34.44 -28.32
CA CYS A 92 0.73 34.47 -26.92
C CYS A 92 1.97 34.63 -26.05
N VAL A 93 2.07 35.73 -25.30
CA VAL A 93 3.22 36.01 -24.42
C VAL A 93 2.97 35.60 -22.97
N PHE A 94 1.70 35.42 -22.59
CA PHE A 94 1.30 34.86 -21.29
C PHE A 94 -0.05 34.16 -21.41
N ALA A 95 -0.14 32.96 -20.84
CA ALA A 95 -1.40 32.25 -20.65
C ALA A 95 -1.45 31.67 -19.23
N GLY A 96 -2.54 31.88 -18.52
CA GLY A 96 -2.65 31.47 -17.13
C GLY A 96 -4.02 31.77 -16.58
N TYR A 97 -4.06 32.03 -15.28
CA TYR A 97 -5.30 32.21 -14.52
C TYR A 97 -5.18 33.36 -13.54
N VAL A 98 -6.31 33.92 -13.14
CA VAL A 98 -6.36 34.84 -12.00
C VAL A 98 -6.02 34.07 -10.72
N GLU A 99 -5.19 34.68 -9.87
CA GLU A 99 -4.80 34.10 -8.60
C GLU A 99 -6.00 34.00 -7.64
N PRO A 100 -6.31 32.80 -7.09
CA PRO A 100 -7.49 32.62 -6.27
C PRO A 100 -7.42 33.39 -4.95
N ALA A 101 -8.58 33.80 -4.43
CA ALA A 101 -8.74 34.50 -3.16
C ALA A 101 -7.93 35.81 -2.99
N THR A 102 -7.42 36.39 -4.08
CA THR A 102 -6.69 37.66 -4.06
C THR A 102 -7.42 38.69 -4.93
N PHE A 103 -7.68 39.88 -4.38
CA PHE A 103 -7.87 41.09 -5.16
C PHE A 103 -7.59 42.30 -4.26
N SER A 104 -7.11 43.40 -4.86
CA SER A 104 -6.93 44.66 -4.18
C SER A 104 -7.55 45.76 -5.02
N GLN A 105 -8.50 46.49 -4.43
CA GLN A 105 -9.10 47.67 -5.03
C GLN A 105 -9.25 48.74 -3.95
N PRO A 106 -8.62 49.93 -4.09
CA PRO A 106 -8.99 51.10 -3.30
C PRO A 106 -10.47 51.43 -3.50
N PHE A 107 -11.12 52.07 -2.52
CA PHE A 107 -12.53 52.50 -2.61
C PHE A 107 -12.69 53.94 -2.12
N ASN A 108 -11.74 54.81 -2.47
CA ASN A 108 -11.67 56.18 -1.97
C ASN A 108 -12.08 57.22 -3.03
N SER A 109 -12.27 56.82 -4.30
CA SER A 109 -12.65 57.73 -5.37
C SER A 109 -13.71 57.13 -6.30
N SER A 110 -14.25 57.93 -7.23
CA SER A 110 -15.18 57.45 -8.24
C SER A 110 -14.50 56.67 -9.39
N ILE A 111 -13.16 56.66 -9.41
CA ILE A 111 -12.33 56.02 -10.44
C ILE A 111 -11.09 55.47 -9.74
N ASP A 112 -11.07 54.18 -9.46
CA ASP A 112 -9.97 53.54 -8.73
C ASP A 112 -9.14 52.63 -9.64
N GLU A 113 -7.87 52.45 -9.29
CA GLU A 113 -6.99 51.49 -9.95
C GLU A 113 -7.27 50.08 -9.40
N PHE A 114 -7.52 49.13 -10.29
CA PHE A 114 -7.78 47.73 -9.99
C PHE A 114 -6.62 46.89 -10.52
N THR A 115 -5.94 46.21 -9.62
CA THR A 115 -4.81 45.33 -9.95
C THR A 115 -5.27 43.88 -9.88
N LEU A 116 -5.06 43.16 -10.99
CA LEU A 116 -5.35 41.74 -11.12
C LEU A 116 -4.04 40.95 -11.17
N ASN A 117 -3.81 40.13 -10.15
CA ASN A 117 -2.68 39.20 -10.13
C ASN A 117 -3.07 37.91 -10.83
N CYS A 118 -2.19 37.46 -11.71
CA CYS A 118 -2.36 36.26 -12.51
C CYS A 118 -1.15 35.36 -12.33
N THR A 119 -1.37 34.06 -12.31
CA THR A 119 -0.32 33.05 -12.29
C THR A 119 -0.37 32.21 -13.56
N ASP A 120 0.79 31.72 -14.00
CA ASP A 120 0.85 30.75 -15.09
C ASP A 120 0.19 29.40 -14.71
N PHE A 121 0.16 28.45 -15.65
CA PHE A 121 -0.45 27.14 -15.40
C PHE A 121 0.33 26.34 -14.35
N LEU A 122 1.67 26.37 -14.40
CA LEU A 122 2.52 25.59 -13.49
C LEU A 122 2.26 25.95 -12.03
N SER A 123 2.12 27.24 -11.74
CA SER A 123 1.80 27.76 -10.40
C SER A 123 0.44 27.30 -9.86
N THR A 124 -0.47 26.82 -10.71
CA THR A 124 -1.77 26.32 -10.23
C THR A 124 -1.71 24.89 -9.71
N LEU A 125 -0.63 24.15 -9.99
CA LEU A 125 -0.50 22.75 -9.60
C LEU A 125 -0.44 22.57 -8.08
N GLN A 126 0.05 23.58 -7.35
CA GLN A 126 0.08 23.61 -5.88
C GLN A 126 -1.31 23.52 -5.23
N TYR A 127 -2.37 23.91 -5.96
CA TYR A 127 -3.75 23.91 -5.43
C TYR A 127 -4.49 22.59 -5.68
N THR A 128 -3.85 21.60 -6.29
CA THR A 128 -4.48 20.34 -6.68
C THR A 128 -3.66 19.16 -6.20
N SER A 129 -4.30 18.20 -5.54
CA SER A 129 -3.68 16.94 -5.14
C SER A 129 -3.58 15.95 -6.30
N TYR A 130 -2.67 14.98 -6.19
CA TYR A 130 -2.61 13.85 -7.12
C TYR A 130 -3.98 13.20 -7.27
N LYS A 131 -4.46 13.09 -8.53
CA LYS A 131 -5.79 12.55 -8.89
C LYS A 131 -6.99 13.18 -8.16
N ASN A 132 -6.85 14.39 -7.64
CA ASN A 132 -7.88 15.04 -6.80
C ASN A 132 -8.28 14.18 -5.60
N ILE A 133 -7.30 13.49 -5.01
CA ILE A 133 -7.50 12.72 -3.79
C ILE A 133 -7.70 13.69 -2.62
N VAL A 134 -8.76 13.45 -1.86
CA VAL A 134 -9.23 14.24 -0.73
C VAL A 134 -9.69 13.26 0.37
N PRO A 135 -9.87 13.72 1.62
CA PRO A 135 -10.32 12.86 2.73
C PRO A 135 -11.48 11.90 2.40
N LEU A 136 -12.46 12.38 1.61
CA LEU A 136 -13.65 11.60 1.24
C LEU A 136 -13.37 10.38 0.36
N ASN A 137 -12.37 10.45 -0.53
CA ASN A 137 -12.05 9.37 -1.49
C ASN A 137 -10.70 8.69 -1.22
N TYR A 138 -9.93 9.14 -0.22
CA TYR A 138 -8.60 8.62 0.12
C TYR A 138 -8.57 7.09 0.23
N ARG A 139 -9.50 6.50 1.00
CA ARG A 139 -9.55 5.03 1.18
C ARG A 139 -9.75 4.28 -0.14
N GLN A 140 -10.58 4.81 -1.04
CA GLN A 140 -10.80 4.21 -2.35
C GLN A 140 -9.53 4.34 -3.21
N ALA A 141 -8.90 5.52 -3.21
CA ALA A 141 -7.68 5.76 -3.97
C ALA A 141 -6.54 4.83 -3.53
N VAL A 142 -6.36 4.64 -2.23
CA VAL A 142 -5.37 3.69 -1.68
C VAL A 142 -5.68 2.24 -2.08
N GLN A 143 -6.95 1.84 -2.11
CA GLN A 143 -7.36 0.50 -2.55
C GLN A 143 -7.14 0.27 -4.05
N GLU A 144 -7.26 1.32 -4.87
CA GLU A 144 -7.08 1.28 -6.31
C GLU A 144 -5.63 1.54 -6.75
N ALA A 145 -4.79 2.02 -5.83
CA ALA A 145 -3.39 2.33 -6.08
C ALA A 145 -2.63 1.14 -6.66
N GLY A 146 -1.86 1.40 -7.70
CA GLY A 146 -0.91 0.47 -8.27
C GLY A 146 0.42 1.17 -8.51
N SER A 147 0.85 1.15 -9.76
CA SER A 147 2.02 1.90 -10.21
C SER A 147 1.64 2.78 -11.38
N THR A 148 2.33 3.90 -11.53
CA THR A 148 2.10 4.87 -12.60
C THR A 148 3.41 5.26 -13.27
N SER A 149 3.39 5.51 -14.59
CA SER A 149 4.56 6.04 -15.30
C SER A 149 4.67 7.55 -15.10
N PHE A 150 5.88 8.11 -15.26
CA PHE A 150 6.07 9.56 -15.23
C PHE A 150 5.24 10.27 -16.29
N LYS A 151 5.03 9.65 -17.46
CA LYS A 151 4.15 10.19 -18.50
C LYS A 151 2.70 10.27 -18.04
N GLN A 152 2.16 9.21 -17.43
CA GLN A 152 0.79 9.22 -16.90
C GLN A 152 0.59 10.26 -15.80
N VAL A 153 1.61 10.44 -14.96
CA VAL A 153 1.65 11.50 -13.94
C VAL A 153 1.56 12.87 -14.58
N ILE A 154 2.43 13.16 -15.56
CA ILE A 154 2.46 14.44 -16.28
C ILE A 154 1.14 14.66 -17.04
N GLU A 155 0.68 13.71 -17.84
CA GLU A 155 -0.59 13.81 -18.57
C GLU A 155 -1.79 14.02 -17.64
N GLY A 156 -1.81 13.35 -16.49
CA GLY A 156 -2.88 13.45 -15.51
C GLY A 156 -3.01 14.83 -14.85
N MET A 157 -1.90 15.57 -14.69
CA MET A 157 -1.92 16.91 -14.10
C MET A 157 -2.05 18.05 -15.13
N PHE A 158 -1.66 17.81 -16.39
CA PHE A 158 -1.69 18.79 -17.49
C PHE A 158 -3.04 18.82 -18.26
N ASP A 159 -4.13 19.14 -17.54
CA ASP A 159 -5.41 19.45 -18.19
C ASP A 159 -5.41 20.88 -18.76
N LEU A 160 -4.94 21.01 -20.00
CA LEU A 160 -4.76 22.29 -20.69
C LEU A 160 -6.02 22.75 -21.45
N ARG A 161 -7.16 22.09 -21.26
CA ARG A 161 -8.41 22.43 -21.94
C ARG A 161 -8.88 23.81 -21.51
N GLY A 162 -9.13 24.67 -22.50
CA GLY A 162 -9.63 26.03 -22.25
C GLY A 162 -8.58 27.05 -21.87
N LEU A 163 -7.28 26.68 -21.78
CA LEU A 163 -6.19 27.62 -21.52
C LEU A 163 -6.05 28.67 -22.64
N ASN A 164 -6.30 28.28 -23.89
CA ASN A 164 -6.29 29.19 -25.03
C ASN A 164 -7.69 29.77 -25.31
N LEU A 165 -7.78 31.09 -25.35
CA LEU A 165 -9.02 31.85 -25.52
C LEU A 165 -9.24 32.43 -26.93
N SER A 166 -8.25 32.41 -27.83
CA SER A 166 -8.27 33.23 -29.05
C SER A 166 -8.21 32.43 -30.36
N ASN A 167 -7.19 31.60 -30.52
CA ASN A 167 -6.96 30.83 -31.74
C ASN A 167 -7.01 29.34 -31.38
N ASN A 168 -7.44 28.44 -32.28
CA ASN A 168 -7.56 27.01 -31.93
C ASN A 168 -6.19 26.29 -31.75
N GLN A 169 -5.11 27.03 -31.48
CA GLN A 169 -3.79 26.49 -31.18
C GLN A 169 -3.86 25.69 -29.88
N LYS A 170 -3.39 24.44 -29.95
CA LYS A 170 -3.29 23.60 -28.76
C LYS A 170 -1.96 23.90 -28.06
N PRO A 171 -1.98 24.08 -26.72
CA PRO A 171 -0.77 24.02 -25.90
C PRO A 171 0.03 22.74 -26.19
N ARG A 172 1.37 22.84 -26.13
CA ARG A 172 2.29 21.71 -26.38
C ARG A 172 3.20 21.48 -25.20
N LEU A 173 3.63 20.22 -25.01
CA LEU A 173 4.50 19.83 -23.92
C LEU A 173 5.84 19.32 -24.49
N LEU A 174 6.77 20.25 -24.68
CA LEU A 174 7.97 20.09 -25.50
C LEU A 174 9.18 19.67 -24.66
N TYR A 175 9.71 18.48 -24.93
CA TYR A 175 10.86 17.91 -24.25
C TYR A 175 12.12 17.89 -25.13
N ASP A 176 13.27 18.28 -24.58
CA ASP A 176 14.55 18.40 -25.32
C ASP A 176 15.25 17.07 -25.66
N GLN A 177 14.76 15.94 -25.13
CA GLN A 177 15.33 14.61 -25.32
C GLN A 177 16.76 14.45 -24.76
N SER A 178 17.05 15.11 -23.63
CA SER A 178 18.36 15.07 -22.95
C SER A 178 18.60 13.82 -22.09
N LYS A 179 17.54 13.16 -21.59
CA LYS A 179 17.59 11.98 -20.72
C LYS A 179 16.91 10.77 -21.34
N GLY A 180 17.43 9.57 -21.08
CA GLY A 180 16.86 8.30 -21.51
C GLY A 180 17.06 7.20 -20.47
N THR A 181 16.30 6.11 -20.56
CA THR A 181 16.60 4.89 -19.79
C THR A 181 17.84 4.17 -20.33
N ALA A 182 18.13 4.37 -21.61
CA ALA A 182 19.33 3.94 -22.31
C ALA A 182 19.55 4.84 -23.54
N LYS A 183 20.71 4.71 -24.19
CA LYS A 183 20.98 5.38 -25.47
C LYS A 183 19.95 4.97 -26.53
N GLY A 184 19.34 5.96 -27.19
CA GLY A 184 18.25 5.76 -28.15
C GLY A 184 16.85 5.61 -27.53
N LYS A 185 16.73 5.73 -26.20
CA LYS A 185 15.47 5.70 -25.45
C LYS A 185 15.12 7.05 -24.82
N GLU A 186 15.67 8.12 -25.36
CA GLU A 186 15.50 9.46 -24.77
C GLU A 186 14.07 9.95 -24.91
N GLY A 187 13.47 9.78 -26.09
CA GLY A 187 12.08 10.19 -26.34
C GLY A 187 11.02 9.42 -25.57
N THR A 188 11.36 8.28 -24.95
CA THR A 188 10.41 7.42 -24.22
C THR A 188 10.70 7.35 -22.71
N VAL A 189 11.58 8.21 -22.19
CA VAL A 189 12.01 8.16 -20.78
C VAL A 189 10.84 8.27 -19.80
N PHE A 190 9.84 9.11 -20.10
CA PHE A 190 8.65 9.27 -19.25
C PHE A 190 7.68 8.08 -19.33
N ASP A 191 7.63 7.36 -20.46
CA ASP A 191 6.84 6.13 -20.61
C ASP A 191 7.49 4.97 -19.84
N GLU A 192 8.82 4.90 -19.88
CA GLU A 192 9.59 3.76 -19.39
C GLU A 192 9.90 3.83 -17.89
N LEU A 193 9.84 5.00 -17.27
CA LEU A 193 10.04 5.18 -15.83
C LEU A 193 8.71 5.27 -15.09
N GLY A 194 8.61 4.60 -13.95
CA GLY A 194 7.44 4.62 -13.10
C GLY A 194 7.74 4.55 -11.62
N ILE A 195 6.71 4.83 -10.82
CA ILE A 195 6.75 4.89 -9.37
C ILE A 195 5.48 4.28 -8.77
N SER A 196 5.54 3.90 -7.48
CA SER A 196 4.38 3.40 -6.74
C SER A 196 3.42 4.53 -6.40
N GLU A 197 2.13 4.38 -6.71
CA GLU A 197 1.13 5.40 -6.35
C GLU A 197 0.97 5.52 -4.84
N LEU A 198 1.17 4.44 -4.09
CA LEU A 198 1.11 4.48 -2.62
C LEU A 198 2.13 5.42 -2.00
N PHE A 199 3.28 5.63 -2.67
CA PHE A 199 4.26 6.60 -2.20
C PHE A 199 3.72 8.03 -2.31
N ILE A 200 3.08 8.34 -3.43
CA ILE A 200 2.52 9.66 -3.76
C ILE A 200 1.29 9.97 -2.88
N ILE A 201 0.46 8.95 -2.64
CA ILE A 201 -0.75 9.07 -1.81
C ILE A 201 -0.39 9.26 -0.33
N GLY A 202 0.71 8.68 0.14
CA GLY A 202 1.18 8.84 1.51
C GLY A 202 0.41 8.00 2.54
N LYS A 203 0.78 8.14 3.81
CA LYS A 203 0.29 7.30 4.93
C LYS A 203 -1.11 7.69 5.42
N ASP A 204 -1.53 8.92 5.15
CA ASP A 204 -2.83 9.48 5.48
C ASP A 204 -3.27 10.52 4.43
N GLU A 205 -4.49 11.06 4.59
CA GLU A 205 -5.12 11.98 3.64
C GLU A 205 -4.38 13.32 3.50
N ASP A 206 -3.73 13.80 4.55
CA ASP A 206 -2.98 15.06 4.55
C ASP A 206 -1.57 14.89 3.94
N SER A 207 -1.08 13.65 3.88
CA SER A 207 0.22 13.30 3.29
C SER A 207 0.19 13.17 1.76
N THR A 208 -1.00 13.24 1.12
CA THR A 208 -1.09 13.11 -0.34
C THR A 208 -0.42 14.29 -1.03
N TRP A 209 0.48 13.99 -1.98
CA TRP A 209 1.26 15.01 -2.66
C TRP A 209 0.39 15.93 -3.52
N THR A 210 0.78 17.21 -3.57
CA THR A 210 0.27 18.12 -4.60
C THR A 210 0.83 17.74 -5.97
N ASN A 211 0.15 18.14 -7.04
CA ASN A 211 0.67 17.93 -8.40
C ASN A 211 1.97 18.73 -8.63
N GLU A 212 2.17 19.84 -7.90
CA GLU A 212 3.42 20.60 -7.93
C GLU A 212 4.58 19.82 -7.31
N ASP A 213 4.41 19.29 -6.09
CA ASP A 213 5.44 18.48 -5.42
C ASP A 213 5.82 17.28 -6.30
N LEU A 214 4.83 16.63 -6.88
CA LEU A 214 5.04 15.48 -7.76
C LEU A 214 5.77 15.87 -9.05
N LEU A 215 5.39 16.97 -9.71
CA LEU A 215 6.08 17.45 -10.90
C LEU A 215 7.53 17.81 -10.58
N LYS A 216 7.76 18.53 -9.47
CA LYS A 216 9.08 18.91 -9.01
C LYS A 216 9.97 17.68 -8.80
N GLU A 217 9.48 16.65 -8.12
CA GLU A 217 10.27 15.43 -7.87
C GLU A 217 10.55 14.62 -9.15
N VAL A 218 9.61 14.57 -10.11
CA VAL A 218 9.87 13.94 -11.43
C VAL A 218 10.97 14.70 -12.18
N MET A 219 10.87 16.04 -12.21
CA MET A 219 11.86 16.89 -12.87
C MET A 219 13.23 16.80 -12.18
N GLN A 220 13.26 16.84 -10.85
CA GLN A 220 14.46 16.76 -10.04
C GLN A 220 15.17 15.40 -10.19
N TYR A 221 14.44 14.29 -10.15
CA TYR A 221 15.01 12.95 -10.36
C TYR A 221 15.67 12.81 -11.73
N LEU A 222 15.06 13.35 -12.79
CA LEU A 222 15.67 13.35 -14.12
C LEU A 222 16.68 14.48 -14.35
N ASN A 223 16.82 15.39 -13.37
CA ASN A 223 17.56 16.63 -13.47
C ASN A 223 17.17 17.43 -14.73
N LEU A 224 15.87 17.67 -14.85
CA LEU A 224 15.21 18.45 -15.89
C LEU A 224 14.52 19.66 -15.25
N HIS A 225 14.21 20.66 -16.06
CA HIS A 225 13.51 21.87 -15.66
C HIS A 225 12.30 22.05 -16.57
N ILE A 226 11.21 22.56 -16.02
CA ILE A 226 10.01 22.90 -16.78
C ILE A 226 9.67 24.38 -16.63
N ARG A 227 9.32 25.03 -17.75
CA ARG A 227 8.83 26.41 -17.78
C ARG A 227 7.74 26.59 -18.85
N GLN A 228 6.87 27.58 -18.66
CA GLN A 228 5.84 27.95 -19.63
C GLN A 228 6.24 29.20 -20.43
N GLU A 229 6.14 29.15 -21.75
CA GLU A 229 6.27 30.30 -22.66
C GLU A 229 4.98 30.46 -23.47
N GLY A 230 4.14 31.42 -23.09
CA GLY A 230 2.83 31.59 -23.70
C GLY A 230 1.97 30.34 -23.49
N LEU A 231 1.67 29.61 -24.57
CA LEU A 231 0.89 28.37 -24.53
C LEU A 231 1.75 27.10 -24.49
N ASP A 232 3.05 27.19 -24.78
CA ASP A 232 3.92 26.02 -24.86
C ASP A 232 4.71 25.84 -23.56
N PHE A 233 4.93 24.59 -23.17
CA PHE A 233 5.75 24.23 -22.01
C PHE A 233 7.02 23.56 -22.49
N TYR A 234 8.16 23.92 -21.90
CA TYR A 234 9.47 23.40 -22.28
C TYR A 234 10.07 22.63 -21.11
N ILE A 235 10.39 21.36 -21.33
CA ILE A 235 11.08 20.46 -20.41
C ILE A 235 12.51 20.25 -20.93
N TYR A 236 13.52 20.65 -20.16
CA TYR A 236 14.90 20.69 -20.65
C TYR A 236 15.95 20.51 -19.56
N ASP A 237 17.16 20.17 -19.98
CA ASP A 237 18.37 20.22 -19.17
C ASP A 237 19.12 21.54 -19.44
N TRP A 238 19.63 22.21 -18.40
CA TRP A 238 20.46 23.41 -18.57
C TRP A 238 21.65 23.19 -19.49
N ASP A 239 22.29 22.02 -19.44
CA ASP A 239 23.44 21.71 -20.30
C ASP A 239 23.04 21.66 -21.78
N THR A 240 21.78 21.31 -22.10
CA THR A 240 21.25 21.42 -23.48
C THR A 240 21.34 22.86 -23.98
N LEU A 241 20.99 23.83 -23.13
CA LEU A 241 21.04 25.26 -23.47
C LEU A 241 22.50 25.77 -23.54
N VAL A 242 23.38 25.28 -22.66
CA VAL A 242 24.82 25.64 -22.65
C VAL A 242 25.50 25.31 -23.99
N GLN A 243 25.13 24.19 -24.63
CA GLN A 243 25.70 23.80 -25.92
C GLN A 243 25.40 24.80 -27.05
N GLY A 244 24.27 25.51 -27.00
CA GLY A 244 23.85 26.48 -28.01
C GLY A 244 23.65 25.89 -29.41
N LYS A 245 23.36 24.59 -29.51
CA LYS A 245 23.08 23.88 -30.77
C LYS A 245 21.58 23.84 -31.05
N ALA A 246 21.19 23.44 -32.26
CA ALA A 246 19.80 23.15 -32.61
C ALA A 246 19.20 22.14 -31.61
N ILE A 247 18.00 22.42 -31.10
CA ILE A 247 17.27 21.56 -30.18
C ILE A 247 16.09 20.94 -30.91
N SER A 248 15.94 19.62 -30.77
CA SER A 248 14.80 18.86 -31.30
C SER A 248 13.79 18.62 -30.17
N TRP A 249 12.78 19.46 -30.11
CA TRP A 249 11.74 19.40 -29.09
C TRP A 249 10.70 18.35 -29.46
N LEU A 250 10.58 17.29 -28.67
CA LEU A 250 9.54 16.28 -28.79
C LEU A 250 8.31 16.71 -27.98
N ASP A 251 7.16 16.89 -28.63
CA ASP A 251 5.90 17.06 -27.93
C ASP A 251 5.46 15.71 -27.36
N ILE A 252 5.53 15.54 -26.03
CA ILE A 252 5.27 14.26 -25.38
C ILE A 252 3.78 13.88 -25.37
N GLN A 253 2.88 14.79 -25.81
CA GLN A 253 1.45 14.51 -25.97
C GLN A 253 1.09 14.03 -27.39
N THR A 254 1.85 14.45 -28.41
CA THR A 254 1.51 14.21 -29.83
C THR A 254 2.57 13.45 -30.61
N ASP A 255 3.75 13.23 -30.01
CA ASP A 255 4.97 12.70 -30.62
C ASP A 255 5.51 13.56 -31.78
N GLU A 256 5.00 14.78 -31.97
CA GLU A 256 5.51 15.71 -32.98
C GLU A 256 6.88 16.27 -32.57
N VAL A 257 7.80 16.39 -33.53
CA VAL A 257 9.13 16.98 -33.28
C VAL A 257 9.22 18.36 -33.91
N VAL A 258 9.54 19.35 -33.08
CA VAL A 258 9.72 20.74 -33.47
C VAL A 258 11.18 21.15 -33.30
N GLY A 259 11.84 21.51 -34.40
CA GLY A 259 13.20 22.03 -34.37
C GLY A 259 13.23 23.50 -33.98
N LYS A 260 14.11 23.88 -33.05
CA LYS A 260 14.38 25.28 -32.70
C LYS A 260 15.89 25.54 -32.70
N GLN A 261 16.30 26.61 -33.36
CA GLN A 261 17.69 27.06 -33.38
C GLN A 261 17.87 28.20 -32.36
N PRO A 262 18.60 27.97 -31.25
CA PRO A 262 18.99 29.04 -30.33
C PRO A 262 19.74 30.17 -31.03
N GLN A 263 19.49 31.41 -30.60
CA GLN A 263 20.24 32.56 -31.08
C GLN A 263 21.50 32.79 -30.23
N SER A 264 22.55 33.30 -30.87
CA SER A 264 23.75 33.80 -30.20
C SER A 264 23.82 35.31 -30.41
N ILE A 265 23.52 36.07 -29.36
CA ILE A 265 23.32 37.51 -29.43
C ILE A 265 24.55 38.22 -28.85
N SER A 266 25.23 39.03 -29.65
CA SER A 266 26.29 39.91 -29.15
C SER A 266 25.69 41.20 -28.59
N ILE A 267 25.74 41.37 -27.26
CA ILE A 267 25.23 42.57 -26.60
C ILE A 267 26.05 43.79 -27.05
N ASN A 268 25.35 44.85 -27.42
CA ASN A 268 25.92 46.12 -27.84
C ASN A 268 25.03 47.28 -27.32
N HIS A 269 25.45 48.53 -27.54
CA HIS A 269 24.77 49.71 -26.99
C HIS A 269 23.28 49.82 -27.38
N SER A 270 22.87 49.37 -28.57
CA SER A 270 21.47 49.49 -29.03
C SER A 270 20.52 48.49 -28.35
N HIS A 271 21.04 47.51 -27.60
CA HIS A 271 20.20 46.56 -26.87
C HIS A 271 19.75 47.09 -25.51
N TYR A 272 20.50 48.01 -24.90
CA TYR A 272 20.16 48.52 -23.56
C TYR A 272 18.94 49.43 -23.62
N ALA A 273 17.99 49.21 -22.72
CA ALA A 273 16.85 50.12 -22.49
C ALA A 273 17.09 51.03 -21.27
N GLY A 274 18.03 50.67 -20.40
CA GLY A 274 18.40 51.41 -19.20
C GLY A 274 19.91 51.40 -18.93
N SER A 275 20.32 52.07 -17.85
CA SER A 275 21.70 52.08 -17.33
C SER A 275 21.84 51.36 -15.98
N ASP A 276 20.80 50.64 -15.59
CA ASP A 276 20.60 49.88 -14.36
C ASP A 276 21.26 48.49 -14.38
N THR A 277 22.27 48.29 -15.23
CA THR A 277 22.98 47.00 -15.29
C THR A 277 23.76 46.75 -14.00
N SER A 278 23.55 45.60 -13.38
CA SER A 278 24.27 45.17 -12.19
C SER A 278 25.09 43.90 -12.48
N LEU A 279 26.25 43.81 -11.84
CA LEU A 279 27.16 42.66 -11.95
C LEU A 279 27.43 42.13 -10.55
N SER A 280 27.13 40.86 -10.35
CA SER A 280 27.41 40.14 -9.11
C SER A 280 28.09 38.80 -9.41
N THR A 281 28.57 38.13 -8.37
CA THR A 281 29.06 36.76 -8.46
C THR A 281 27.95 35.83 -8.03
N SER A 282 27.76 34.73 -8.76
CA SER A 282 26.87 33.64 -8.33
C SER A 282 27.35 33.04 -7.01
N GLU A 283 26.48 32.26 -6.38
CA GLU A 283 26.91 31.42 -5.26
C GLU A 283 28.06 30.49 -5.70
N VAL A 284 29.03 30.29 -4.80
CA VAL A 284 30.19 29.42 -5.02
C VAL A 284 30.23 28.34 -3.95
N VAL A 285 29.92 27.12 -4.34
CA VAL A 285 29.82 25.96 -3.45
C VAL A 285 30.98 25.02 -3.75
N ASN A 286 31.79 24.68 -2.75
CA ASN A 286 32.93 23.76 -2.95
C ASN A 286 32.67 22.33 -2.45
N GLN A 287 31.48 22.08 -1.89
CA GLN A 287 30.94 20.75 -1.63
C GLN A 287 29.43 20.76 -1.85
N PHE A 288 28.96 19.92 -2.77
CA PHE A 288 27.53 19.71 -3.01
C PHE A 288 27.12 18.37 -2.38
N GLN A 289 26.05 18.37 -1.59
CA GLN A 289 25.49 17.17 -0.98
C GLN A 289 24.01 17.02 -1.32
N LEU A 290 23.63 15.76 -1.53
CA LEU A 290 22.27 15.33 -1.79
C LEU A 290 21.96 14.15 -0.87
N SER A 291 20.91 14.30 -0.07
CA SER A 291 20.38 13.21 0.76
C SER A 291 19.26 12.48 0.02
N CYS A 292 19.13 11.17 0.23
CA CYS A 292 18.03 10.37 -0.30
C CYS A 292 17.11 9.93 0.83
N SER A 293 15.81 10.16 0.68
CA SER A 293 14.82 9.56 1.56
C SER A 293 14.69 8.08 1.25
N LEU A 294 14.79 7.21 2.24
CA LEU A 294 14.72 5.76 2.08
C LEU A 294 13.43 5.23 2.73
N GLU A 295 12.43 4.88 1.91
CA GLU A 295 11.11 4.45 2.40
C GLU A 295 10.98 2.92 2.30
N GLY A 296 11.64 2.23 3.22
CA GLY A 296 11.68 0.76 3.29
C GLY A 296 10.30 0.16 3.54
N GLN A 297 10.01 -0.97 2.88
CA GLN A 297 8.80 -1.76 3.12
C GLN A 297 9.12 -3.09 3.78
N ASP A 298 8.69 -3.26 5.03
CA ASP A 298 8.80 -4.52 5.77
C ASP A 298 7.52 -5.37 5.74
N THR A 299 6.37 -4.74 5.52
CA THR A 299 5.04 -5.36 5.64
C THR A 299 4.22 -5.10 4.38
N ILE A 300 3.93 -6.15 3.62
CA ILE A 300 3.12 -6.07 2.40
C ILE A 300 1.66 -6.45 2.66
N ILE A 301 1.46 -7.51 3.44
CA ILE A 301 0.14 -7.97 3.86
C ILE A 301 0.05 -7.77 5.36
N GLU A 302 -0.69 -6.73 5.76
CA GLU A 302 -0.90 -6.43 7.17
C GLU A 302 -1.58 -7.60 7.88
N SER A 303 -1.15 -7.88 9.10
CA SER A 303 -1.78 -8.92 9.91
C SER A 303 -3.28 -8.61 10.09
N PRO A 304 -4.18 -9.60 9.92
CA PRO A 304 -5.58 -9.44 10.30
C PRO A 304 -5.76 -9.26 11.81
N LEU A 305 -4.72 -9.55 12.60
CA LEU A 305 -4.70 -9.51 14.06
C LEU A 305 -3.84 -8.34 14.62
N ALA A 306 -3.41 -7.39 13.78
CA ALA A 306 -2.66 -6.23 14.26
C ALA A 306 -3.52 -5.35 15.18
N GLU A 307 -3.04 -5.07 16.38
CA GLU A 307 -3.82 -4.38 17.42
C GLU A 307 -4.31 -2.99 16.98
N ASP A 308 -3.46 -2.20 16.32
CA ASP A 308 -3.79 -0.86 15.85
C ASP A 308 -4.84 -0.83 14.72
N SER A 309 -4.99 -1.95 14.00
CA SER A 309 -5.94 -2.10 12.88
C SER A 309 -7.25 -2.77 13.30
N LEU A 310 -7.27 -3.45 14.44
CA LEU A 310 -8.46 -4.15 14.94
C LEU A 310 -9.48 -3.17 15.50
N LYS A 311 -10.71 -3.25 14.98
CA LYS A 311 -11.85 -2.46 15.42
C LYS A 311 -12.98 -3.39 15.88
N SER A 312 -13.97 -2.84 16.56
CA SER A 312 -15.14 -3.60 17.00
C SER A 312 -16.38 -2.72 16.95
N HIS A 313 -17.49 -3.28 16.45
CA HIS A 313 -18.80 -2.65 16.53
C HIS A 313 -19.38 -2.70 17.95
N TYR A 314 -18.81 -3.52 18.83
CA TYR A 314 -19.31 -3.74 20.19
C TYR A 314 -18.56 -2.88 21.21
N ARG A 315 -19.28 -2.37 22.22
CA ARG A 315 -18.73 -1.50 23.27
C ARG A 315 -17.68 -2.18 24.16
N GLY A 316 -17.70 -3.51 24.26
CA GLY A 316 -16.73 -4.25 25.04
C GLY A 316 -16.91 -5.76 24.98
N GLN A 317 -16.06 -6.47 25.73
CA GLN A 317 -16.13 -7.91 25.89
C GLN A 317 -17.35 -8.34 26.71
N GLN A 318 -17.93 -9.49 26.37
CA GLN A 318 -19.13 -10.03 27.02
C GLN A 318 -18.89 -11.48 27.45
N LEU A 319 -19.39 -11.86 28.63
CA LEU A 319 -19.45 -13.27 29.05
C LEU A 319 -20.38 -14.05 28.11
N ILE A 320 -19.84 -15.03 27.40
CA ILE A 320 -20.60 -15.84 26.44
C ILE A 320 -20.87 -17.26 26.94
N LEU A 321 -19.96 -17.84 27.71
CA LEU A 321 -20.16 -19.17 28.29
C LEU A 321 -19.33 -19.39 29.56
N THR A 322 -19.80 -20.28 30.42
CA THR A 322 -19.05 -20.87 31.53
C THR A 322 -18.88 -22.36 31.24
N GLU A 323 -17.63 -22.84 31.21
CA GLU A 323 -17.32 -24.26 31.16
C GLU A 323 -17.29 -24.82 32.58
N ILE A 324 -17.83 -26.02 32.78
CA ILE A 324 -17.72 -26.77 34.04
C ILE A 324 -17.02 -28.08 33.72
N SER A 325 -15.86 -28.32 34.35
CA SER A 325 -14.99 -29.46 34.08
C SER A 325 -14.59 -30.14 35.39
N SER A 326 -14.97 -31.40 35.59
CA SER A 326 -14.53 -32.21 36.73
C SER A 326 -13.71 -33.40 36.25
N LEU A 327 -12.40 -33.40 36.53
CA LEU A 327 -11.49 -34.47 36.08
C LEU A 327 -11.77 -35.80 36.81
N GLY A 328 -11.48 -36.93 36.15
CA GLY A 328 -11.54 -38.27 36.72
C GLY A 328 -12.89 -38.98 36.55
N SER A 329 -12.89 -40.30 36.77
CA SER A 329 -14.11 -41.12 36.84
C SER A 329 -14.57 -41.36 38.28
N GLY A 330 -15.77 -41.92 38.45
CA GLY A 330 -16.27 -42.34 39.76
C GLY A 330 -17.07 -41.29 40.52
N LYS A 331 -17.40 -41.65 41.77
CA LYS A 331 -18.45 -41.00 42.57
C LYS A 331 -18.13 -39.54 42.91
N ARG A 332 -16.92 -39.25 43.40
CA ARG A 332 -16.55 -37.90 43.86
C ARG A 332 -16.53 -36.87 42.74
N ALA A 333 -15.98 -37.23 41.58
CA ALA A 333 -15.97 -36.37 40.39
C ALA A 333 -17.39 -36.11 39.87
N ASN A 334 -18.23 -37.16 39.79
CA ASN A 334 -19.63 -37.02 39.35
C ASN A 334 -20.47 -36.17 40.32
N GLU A 335 -20.34 -36.38 41.64
CA GLU A 335 -21.04 -35.58 42.66
C GLU A 335 -20.61 -34.13 42.62
N ALA A 336 -19.31 -33.85 42.47
CA ALA A 336 -18.78 -32.50 42.34
C ALA A 336 -19.29 -31.79 41.08
N PHE A 337 -19.30 -32.48 39.94
CA PHE A 337 -19.83 -31.97 38.68
C PHE A 337 -21.32 -31.62 38.77
N ASN A 338 -22.13 -32.54 39.31
CA ASN A 338 -23.57 -32.32 39.51
C ASN A 338 -23.86 -31.19 40.52
N ALA A 339 -23.02 -31.05 41.56
CA ALA A 339 -23.11 -29.95 42.51
C ALA A 339 -22.82 -28.60 41.81
N ALA A 340 -21.72 -28.51 41.04
CA ALA A 340 -21.33 -27.30 40.31
C ALA A 340 -22.42 -26.84 39.32
N VAL A 341 -22.98 -27.75 38.53
CA VAL A 341 -24.09 -27.43 37.61
C VAL A 341 -25.29 -26.83 38.35
N LYS A 342 -25.58 -27.31 39.56
CA LYS A 342 -26.67 -26.80 40.43
C LYS A 342 -26.28 -25.57 41.26
N GLY A 343 -25.08 -25.01 41.07
CA GLY A 343 -24.56 -23.90 41.86
C GLY A 343 -24.29 -24.25 43.32
N GLN A 344 -24.08 -25.53 43.62
CA GLN A 344 -23.80 -26.03 44.96
C GLN A 344 -22.28 -26.17 45.19
N PRO A 345 -21.80 -25.90 46.42
CA PRO A 345 -20.37 -25.95 46.70
C PRO A 345 -19.84 -27.38 46.76
N THR A 346 -18.58 -27.59 46.37
CA THR A 346 -17.87 -28.87 46.47
C THR A 346 -16.44 -28.66 46.98
N THR A 347 -15.85 -29.70 47.58
CA THR A 347 -14.43 -29.71 48.01
C THR A 347 -13.56 -30.55 47.08
N TYR A 348 -14.07 -30.90 45.89
CA TYR A 348 -13.31 -31.68 44.91
C TYR A 348 -12.40 -30.75 44.11
N ASP A 349 -11.15 -30.65 44.53
CA ASP A 349 -10.09 -29.80 43.97
C ASP A 349 -9.85 -29.92 42.47
N SER A 350 -10.23 -31.05 41.88
CA SER A 350 -10.10 -31.32 40.44
C SER A 350 -11.32 -30.88 39.61
N LEU A 351 -12.21 -30.06 40.19
CA LEU A 351 -13.26 -29.33 39.49
C LEU A 351 -12.79 -27.89 39.20
N THR A 352 -13.01 -27.48 37.95
CA THR A 352 -12.71 -26.15 37.42
C THR A 352 -13.95 -25.58 36.71
N GLU A 353 -14.24 -24.31 36.97
CA GLU A 353 -15.19 -23.49 36.21
C GLU A 353 -14.44 -22.40 35.45
N THR A 354 -14.65 -22.28 34.14
CA THR A 354 -13.96 -21.26 33.32
C THR A 354 -14.99 -20.37 32.65
N ASP A 355 -15.01 -19.10 33.01
CA ASP A 355 -15.81 -18.08 32.35
C ASP A 355 -15.06 -17.55 31.12
N TRP A 356 -15.75 -17.49 29.99
CA TRP A 356 -15.20 -17.04 28.72
C TRP A 356 -15.84 -15.73 28.28
N TYR A 357 -14.97 -14.75 28.08
CA TYR A 357 -15.32 -13.43 27.58
C TYR A 357 -14.92 -13.33 26.12
N MET A 358 -15.81 -12.82 25.29
CA MET A 358 -15.58 -12.65 23.86
C MET A 358 -15.84 -11.19 23.48
N ARG A 359 -14.99 -10.68 22.60
CA ARG A 359 -15.27 -9.52 21.77
C ARG A 359 -15.10 -9.87 20.30
N SER A 360 -16.13 -9.68 19.50
CA SER A 360 -16.03 -9.82 18.04
C SER A 360 -15.34 -8.60 17.48
N MET A 361 -14.34 -8.85 16.65
CA MET A 361 -13.47 -7.86 16.05
C MET A 361 -13.66 -7.87 14.54
N TYR A 362 -13.26 -6.78 13.89
CA TYR A 362 -13.11 -6.70 12.44
C TYR A 362 -11.84 -5.91 12.12
N ASN A 363 -11.27 -6.17 10.96
CA ASN A 363 -10.13 -5.41 10.45
C ASN A 363 -10.53 -4.76 9.11
N PRO A 364 -10.48 -3.42 8.96
CA PRO A 364 -10.87 -2.73 7.73
C PRO A 364 -10.08 -3.12 6.48
N THR A 365 -8.90 -3.73 6.63
CA THR A 365 -8.04 -4.21 5.53
C THR A 365 -8.27 -5.68 5.18
N TRP A 366 -9.24 -6.34 5.82
CA TRP A 366 -9.59 -7.73 5.57
C TRP A 366 -11.10 -7.93 5.41
N LYS A 367 -11.48 -8.61 4.35
CA LYS A 367 -12.86 -9.02 4.09
C LYS A 367 -13.04 -10.48 4.49
N LEU A 368 -14.01 -10.71 5.38
CA LEU A 368 -14.38 -12.03 5.89
C LEU A 368 -15.74 -12.42 5.31
N ARG A 369 -15.82 -13.59 4.69
CA ARG A 369 -17.07 -14.11 4.11
C ARG A 369 -18.19 -14.15 5.15
N LYS A 370 -19.36 -13.58 4.82
CA LYS A 370 -20.57 -13.58 5.67
C LYS A 370 -20.38 -12.91 7.03
N SER A 371 -19.38 -12.03 7.19
CA SER A 371 -19.20 -11.31 8.45
C SER A 371 -20.32 -10.34 8.78
N GLU A 372 -20.92 -9.77 7.74
CA GLU A 372 -22.11 -8.92 7.78
C GLU A 372 -23.35 -9.65 8.32
N ASP A 373 -23.50 -10.95 8.05
CA ASP A 373 -24.64 -11.76 8.53
C ASP A 373 -24.58 -12.01 10.04
N MET A 374 -23.41 -11.81 10.66
CA MET A 374 -23.17 -12.02 12.09
C MET A 374 -23.40 -10.75 12.91
N LEU A 375 -23.54 -9.59 12.28
CA LEU A 375 -23.63 -8.29 12.95
C LEU A 375 -25.08 -7.84 13.09
N GLU A 376 -25.52 -7.67 14.34
CA GLU A 376 -26.76 -6.97 14.68
C GLU A 376 -26.43 -5.63 15.31
N VAL A 377 -27.10 -4.55 14.89
CA VAL A 377 -26.88 -3.20 15.42
C VAL A 377 -28.16 -2.58 15.96
N ASP A 378 -28.03 -1.69 16.94
CA ASP A 378 -29.11 -0.84 17.41
C ASP A 378 -29.33 0.38 16.50
N GLY A 379 -30.29 1.26 16.86
CA GLY A 379 -30.62 2.45 16.09
C GLY A 379 -29.49 3.49 15.95
N ASN A 380 -28.40 3.35 16.70
CA ASN A 380 -27.20 4.18 16.60
C ASN A 380 -26.05 3.48 15.86
N GLY A 381 -26.28 2.30 15.29
CA GLY A 381 -25.25 1.51 14.62
C GLY A 381 -24.28 0.81 15.58
N THR A 382 -24.59 0.74 16.89
CA THR A 382 -23.76 0.00 17.86
C THR A 382 -24.11 -1.48 17.82
N GLY A 383 -23.11 -2.35 17.79
CA GLY A 383 -23.28 -3.80 17.83
C GLY A 383 -23.96 -4.28 19.11
N ILE A 384 -24.97 -5.14 18.98
CA ILE A 384 -25.75 -5.76 20.06
C ILE A 384 -25.81 -7.28 19.92
N ASN A 385 -26.17 -7.98 20.99
CA ASN A 385 -26.35 -9.44 20.99
C ASN A 385 -25.09 -10.21 20.53
N GLN A 386 -23.90 -9.77 20.95
CA GLN A 386 -22.60 -10.29 20.49
C GLN A 386 -22.44 -11.82 20.56
N HIS A 387 -23.13 -12.47 21.51
CA HIS A 387 -23.19 -13.93 21.63
C HIS A 387 -23.69 -14.63 20.35
N LYS A 388 -24.50 -13.95 19.52
CA LYS A 388 -24.97 -14.46 18.21
C LYS A 388 -23.83 -14.70 17.21
N VAL A 389 -22.71 -13.98 17.30
CA VAL A 389 -21.52 -14.25 16.47
C VAL A 389 -21.01 -15.66 16.76
N ALA A 390 -20.87 -16.01 18.04
CA ALA A 390 -20.43 -17.34 18.44
C ALA A 390 -21.46 -18.42 18.05
N GLN A 391 -22.75 -18.13 18.17
CA GLN A 391 -23.82 -19.02 17.70
C GLN A 391 -23.74 -19.25 16.19
N TYR A 392 -23.58 -18.17 15.41
CA TYR A 392 -23.53 -18.24 13.95
C TYR A 392 -22.36 -19.10 13.47
N LEU A 393 -21.17 -18.93 14.06
CA LEU A 393 -19.99 -19.75 13.75
C LEU A 393 -20.25 -21.25 13.96
N ARG A 394 -21.01 -21.62 15.00
CA ARG A 394 -21.37 -23.02 15.29
C ARG A 394 -22.41 -23.57 14.32
N GLU A 395 -23.36 -22.74 13.89
CA GLU A 395 -24.48 -23.13 13.01
C GLU A 395 -24.12 -23.11 11.53
N HIS A 396 -23.13 -22.31 11.13
CA HIS A 396 -22.72 -22.09 9.75
C HIS A 396 -21.24 -22.43 9.54
N PRO A 397 -20.90 -23.70 9.30
CA PRO A 397 -19.55 -24.13 8.98
C PRO A 397 -18.96 -23.38 7.79
N LEU A 398 -17.63 -23.35 7.71
CA LEU A 398 -16.84 -22.62 6.72
C LEU A 398 -17.11 -21.11 6.76
N THR A 399 -17.24 -20.55 7.97
CA THR A 399 -17.38 -19.12 8.22
C THR A 399 -16.18 -18.63 9.06
N PRO A 400 -15.45 -17.60 8.61
CA PRO A 400 -14.35 -17.03 9.36
C PRO A 400 -14.78 -15.87 10.26
N ALA A 401 -14.12 -15.66 11.39
CA ALA A 401 -14.31 -14.51 12.27
C ALA A 401 -13.02 -14.10 12.97
N LEU A 402 -12.90 -12.81 13.30
CA LEU A 402 -11.87 -12.29 14.20
C LEU A 402 -12.46 -12.14 15.59
N LEU A 403 -11.87 -12.81 16.56
CA LEU A 403 -12.36 -12.85 17.93
C LEU A 403 -11.24 -12.49 18.90
N ARG A 404 -11.53 -11.61 19.84
CA ARG A 404 -10.74 -11.43 21.06
C ARG A 404 -11.35 -12.27 22.16
N LEU A 405 -10.58 -13.19 22.73
CA LEU A 405 -11.06 -14.12 23.75
C LEU A 405 -10.24 -13.98 25.02
N GLY A 406 -10.92 -13.96 26.17
CA GLY A 406 -10.30 -13.96 27.49
C GLY A 406 -11.01 -14.90 28.45
N THR A 407 -10.32 -15.27 29.53
CA THR A 407 -10.85 -16.24 30.50
C THR A 407 -10.70 -15.79 31.94
N VAL A 408 -11.60 -16.28 32.79
CA VAL A 408 -11.46 -16.26 34.25
C VAL A 408 -11.71 -17.67 34.77
N GLU A 409 -10.68 -18.29 35.35
CA GLU A 409 -10.76 -19.63 35.92
C GLU A 409 -11.05 -19.59 37.43
N ARG A 410 -11.95 -20.45 37.89
CA ARG A 410 -12.30 -20.66 39.29
C ARG A 410 -12.20 -22.14 39.63
N LYS A 411 -11.42 -22.48 40.67
CA LYS A 411 -11.31 -23.85 41.19
C LYS A 411 -12.36 -24.12 42.27
N ALA A 412 -12.63 -25.40 42.53
CA ALA A 412 -13.57 -25.84 43.55
C ALA A 412 -13.34 -25.16 44.91
N LYS A 413 -14.37 -24.45 45.41
CA LYS A 413 -14.34 -23.71 46.67
C LYS A 413 -13.13 -22.78 46.83
N ALA A 414 -12.86 -21.97 45.81
CA ALA A 414 -12.31 -20.66 46.10
C ALA A 414 -13.37 -19.89 46.95
N THR A 415 -13.23 -19.92 48.28
CA THR A 415 -13.81 -18.90 49.17
C THR A 415 -13.15 -17.54 48.96
N ASP A 416 -12.20 -17.49 48.02
CA ASP A 416 -11.59 -16.29 47.49
C ASP A 416 -12.63 -15.50 46.68
N ASN A 417 -13.16 -14.47 47.33
CA ASN A 417 -14.05 -13.48 46.75
C ASN A 417 -13.27 -12.26 46.24
N SER A 418 -11.94 -12.36 46.11
CA SER A 418 -11.13 -11.28 45.58
C SER A 418 -11.60 -10.93 44.17
N PRO A 419 -11.79 -9.63 43.86
CA PRO A 419 -12.20 -9.22 42.54
C PRO A 419 -11.10 -9.54 41.53
N THR A 420 -11.48 -10.09 40.38
CA THR A 420 -10.58 -10.22 39.23
C THR A 420 -10.33 -8.83 38.64
N SER A 421 -9.11 -8.32 38.78
CA SER A 421 -8.76 -6.95 38.35
C SER A 421 -8.48 -6.83 36.85
N LYS A 422 -8.15 -7.93 36.17
CA LYS A 422 -7.83 -7.98 34.74
C LYS A 422 -8.23 -9.32 34.14
N ILE A 423 -8.73 -9.28 32.90
CA ILE A 423 -8.92 -10.48 32.05
C ILE A 423 -7.87 -10.38 30.96
N ASP A 424 -6.94 -11.32 30.93
CA ASP A 424 -5.99 -11.43 29.81
C ASP A 424 -6.73 -11.95 28.58
N THR A 425 -6.46 -11.30 27.45
CA THR A 425 -7.14 -11.59 26.18
C THR A 425 -6.12 -11.70 25.06
N ASP A 426 -6.40 -12.60 24.12
CA ASP A 426 -5.66 -12.72 22.87
C ASP A 426 -6.62 -12.56 21.68
N ASP A 427 -6.05 -12.23 20.52
CA ASP A 427 -6.76 -12.12 19.26
C ASP A 427 -6.55 -13.35 18.37
N TYR A 428 -7.64 -13.83 17.79
CA TYR A 428 -7.69 -15.06 17.02
C TYR A 428 -8.39 -14.84 15.69
N LEU A 429 -7.82 -15.40 14.62
CA LEU A 429 -8.55 -15.64 13.38
C LEU A 429 -9.08 -17.07 13.44
N VAL A 430 -10.40 -17.21 13.43
CA VAL A 430 -11.09 -18.50 13.55
C VAL A 430 -11.79 -18.83 12.25
N ILE A 431 -11.70 -20.07 11.79
CA ILE A 431 -12.48 -20.63 10.70
C ILE A 431 -13.30 -21.80 11.26
N SER A 432 -14.61 -21.66 11.30
CA SER A 432 -15.50 -22.77 11.66
C SER A 432 -15.41 -23.89 10.61
N VAL A 433 -15.24 -25.14 11.02
CA VAL A 433 -15.16 -26.31 10.14
C VAL A 433 -16.40 -27.19 10.28
N GLY A 434 -16.91 -27.37 11.50
CA GLY A 434 -18.15 -28.11 11.74
C GLY A 434 -18.09 -29.59 11.34
N GLY A 435 -16.98 -30.26 11.63
CA GLY A 435 -16.81 -31.69 11.36
C GLY A 435 -17.88 -32.57 12.00
N ASN A 436 -18.19 -33.70 11.37
CA ASN A 436 -19.24 -34.61 11.81
C ASN A 436 -18.76 -36.02 12.26
N GLU A 437 -17.45 -36.24 12.35
CA GLU A 437 -16.75 -37.52 12.60
C GLU A 437 -17.24 -38.68 11.70
N THR A 438 -17.77 -38.36 10.51
CA THR A 438 -18.16 -39.38 9.53
C THR A 438 -17.06 -39.53 8.50
N ASP A 439 -16.51 -40.74 8.40
CA ASP A 439 -15.42 -41.03 7.45
C ASP A 439 -15.89 -41.69 6.15
N THR A 440 -17.20 -41.74 5.90
CA THR A 440 -17.72 -42.25 4.62
C THR A 440 -17.56 -41.19 3.53
N GLU A 441 -17.22 -41.60 2.30
CA GLU A 441 -16.99 -40.67 1.19
C GLU A 441 -18.19 -39.74 0.93
N GLN A 442 -19.42 -40.24 1.04
CA GLN A 442 -20.64 -39.46 0.80
C GLN A 442 -21.13 -38.66 2.02
N GLY A 443 -20.70 -39.04 3.23
CA GLY A 443 -21.27 -38.55 4.47
C GLY A 443 -20.38 -37.60 5.27
N HIS A 444 -19.10 -37.47 4.93
CA HIS A 444 -18.18 -36.59 5.65
C HIS A 444 -18.56 -35.11 5.50
N LYS A 445 -18.34 -34.30 6.54
CA LYS A 445 -18.53 -32.86 6.52
C LYS A 445 -17.30 -32.13 7.05
N PRO A 446 -16.89 -30.99 6.47
CA PRO A 446 -17.37 -30.42 5.20
C PRO A 446 -17.19 -31.38 4.02
N SER A 447 -18.12 -31.36 3.06
CA SER A 447 -17.99 -32.15 1.82
C SER A 447 -17.15 -31.41 0.78
N ASP A 448 -16.66 -32.13 -0.23
CA ASP A 448 -15.95 -31.56 -1.38
C ASP A 448 -16.70 -30.36 -2.02
N THR A 449 -18.04 -30.41 -2.05
CA THR A 449 -18.88 -29.32 -2.59
C THR A 449 -18.95 -28.12 -1.66
N ASP A 450 -19.02 -28.35 -0.34
CA ASP A 450 -19.04 -27.29 0.66
C ASP A 450 -17.74 -26.47 0.56
N LEU A 451 -16.59 -27.16 0.46
CA LEU A 451 -15.27 -26.55 0.28
C LEU A 451 -15.16 -25.77 -1.04
N LYS A 452 -15.64 -26.34 -2.16
CA LYS A 452 -15.63 -25.64 -3.46
C LYS A 452 -16.44 -24.35 -3.45
N ASN A 453 -17.59 -24.35 -2.76
CA ASN A 453 -18.52 -23.21 -2.73
C ASN A 453 -18.15 -22.16 -1.67
N CYS A 454 -17.25 -22.48 -0.73
CA CYS A 454 -16.85 -21.56 0.35
C CYS A 454 -15.78 -20.53 -0.06
N SER A 455 -15.13 -20.70 -1.22
CA SER A 455 -14.04 -19.84 -1.65
C SER A 455 -14.51 -18.52 -2.31
N PRO A 456 -13.85 -17.37 -2.04
CA PRO A 456 -12.83 -17.18 -0.99
C PRO A 456 -13.47 -17.02 0.39
N LEU A 457 -12.79 -17.50 1.45
CA LEU A 457 -13.20 -17.29 2.83
C LEU A 457 -12.74 -15.92 3.36
N ILE A 458 -11.49 -15.58 3.08
CA ILE A 458 -10.81 -14.41 3.65
C ILE A 458 -10.02 -13.74 2.53
N GLU A 459 -10.19 -12.43 2.37
CA GLU A 459 -9.53 -11.64 1.34
C GLU A 459 -8.85 -10.42 1.96
N TYR A 460 -7.56 -10.26 1.68
CA TYR A 460 -6.83 -9.03 2.00
C TYR A 460 -7.25 -7.94 1.01
N VAL A 461 -7.71 -6.81 1.55
CA VAL A 461 -8.15 -5.61 0.81
C VAL A 461 -7.40 -4.37 1.30
N GLY A 462 -6.23 -4.59 1.92
CA GLY A 462 -5.45 -3.56 2.57
C GLY A 462 -4.69 -2.64 1.63
N ASN A 463 -4.04 -1.68 2.29
CA ASN A 463 -3.65 -0.39 1.73
C ASN A 463 -2.17 -0.33 1.30
N LYS A 464 -1.40 -1.41 1.51
CA LYS A 464 0.06 -1.46 1.31
C LYS A 464 0.50 -2.25 0.07
N SER A 465 -0.33 -2.29 -0.96
CA SER A 465 -0.11 -3.15 -2.13
C SER A 465 0.33 -2.37 -3.37
N GLY A 466 1.61 -2.03 -3.50
CA GLY A 466 2.17 -1.37 -4.68
C GLY A 466 3.70 -1.20 -4.60
N GLY A 467 4.40 -1.30 -5.73
CA GLY A 467 5.86 -1.18 -5.81
C GLY A 467 6.53 -2.26 -6.67
N VAL A 468 7.85 -2.38 -6.55
CA VAL A 468 8.66 -3.40 -7.22
C VAL A 468 9.33 -4.28 -6.17
N PHE A 469 9.02 -5.57 -6.19
CA PHE A 469 9.46 -6.53 -5.18
C PHE A 469 10.67 -7.33 -5.63
N SER A 470 10.89 -7.44 -6.96
CA SER A 470 12.09 -8.06 -7.49
C SER A 470 13.32 -7.20 -7.21
N PRO A 471 14.42 -7.80 -6.70
CA PRO A 471 15.64 -7.06 -6.42
C PRO A 471 16.30 -6.52 -7.70
N PRO A 472 17.18 -5.52 -7.59
CA PRO A 472 17.86 -4.89 -8.73
C PRO A 472 19.01 -5.73 -9.31
N ASP A 473 19.47 -6.77 -8.61
CA ASP A 473 20.56 -7.66 -9.01
C ASP A 473 20.20 -9.14 -8.81
N SER A 474 20.94 -10.03 -9.48
CA SER A 474 20.68 -11.47 -9.51
C SER A 474 21.15 -12.23 -8.27
N GLU A 475 22.05 -11.63 -7.49
CA GLU A 475 22.63 -12.26 -6.29
C GLU A 475 21.69 -12.17 -5.10
N THR A 476 20.85 -11.13 -5.07
CA THR A 476 19.85 -10.90 -4.04
C THR A 476 18.59 -11.71 -4.31
N THR A 477 18.02 -12.30 -3.25
CA THR A 477 16.66 -12.83 -3.25
C THR A 477 15.86 -12.15 -2.14
N ASN A 478 14.72 -11.58 -2.53
CA ASN A 478 13.73 -11.10 -1.57
C ASN A 478 12.76 -12.25 -1.24
N TYR A 479 12.12 -12.21 -0.08
CA TYR A 479 11.23 -13.26 0.40
C TYR A 479 9.97 -12.67 1.00
N LEU A 480 8.82 -13.27 0.68
CA LEU A 480 7.61 -13.12 1.50
C LEU A 480 7.61 -14.21 2.55
N VAL A 481 7.65 -13.82 3.82
CA VAL A 481 7.71 -14.75 4.95
C VAL A 481 6.38 -14.76 5.68
N PHE A 482 5.63 -15.85 5.54
CA PHE A 482 4.42 -16.09 6.31
C PHE A 482 4.75 -16.75 7.66
N SER A 483 4.32 -16.14 8.75
CA SER A 483 4.53 -16.65 10.11
C SER A 483 3.23 -16.63 10.92
N GLY A 484 3.24 -17.32 12.06
CA GLY A 484 2.09 -17.52 12.94
C GLY A 484 1.94 -18.96 13.40
N SER A 485 0.88 -19.26 14.15
CA SER A 485 0.54 -20.61 14.58
C SER A 485 -0.86 -21.02 14.15
N LEU A 486 -1.04 -22.33 13.95
CA LEU A 486 -2.27 -22.98 13.55
C LEU A 486 -2.64 -24.09 14.54
N LEU A 487 -3.93 -24.22 14.80
CA LEU A 487 -4.50 -25.29 15.58
C LEU A 487 -5.77 -25.80 14.91
N MET A 488 -5.85 -27.11 14.70
CA MET A 488 -7.10 -27.79 14.38
C MET A 488 -7.75 -28.25 15.69
N GLN A 489 -8.84 -27.60 16.08
CA GLN A 489 -9.56 -27.88 17.31
C GLN A 489 -10.36 -29.19 17.17
N PRO A 490 -10.32 -30.08 18.17
CA PRO A 490 -11.11 -31.30 18.17
C PRO A 490 -12.61 -31.03 18.32
N ILE A 491 -13.44 -31.96 17.82
CA ILE A 491 -14.88 -31.94 18.09
C ILE A 491 -15.13 -32.19 19.58
N LEU A 492 -15.89 -31.29 20.17
CA LEU A 492 -16.14 -31.34 21.60
C LEU A 492 -17.45 -32.05 21.94
N TYR A 493 -17.37 -32.86 22.98
CA TYR A 493 -18.49 -33.53 23.61
C TYR A 493 -18.75 -32.96 25.00
N GLU A 494 -19.99 -33.10 25.46
CA GLU A 494 -20.43 -32.83 26.82
C GLU A 494 -20.94 -34.11 27.47
N SER A 495 -20.73 -34.25 28.77
CA SER A 495 -21.45 -35.21 29.60
C SER A 495 -22.95 -34.91 29.53
N SER A 496 -23.79 -35.93 29.66
CA SER A 496 -25.26 -35.81 29.68
C SER A 496 -25.88 -36.67 30.78
N THR A 497 -27.19 -36.86 30.73
CA THR A 497 -27.94 -37.74 31.66
C THR A 497 -27.69 -39.23 31.42
N GLY A 498 -27.03 -39.60 30.32
CA GLY A 498 -26.72 -41.00 30.00
C GLY A 498 -25.30 -41.20 29.50
N ARG A 499 -24.99 -40.62 28.34
CA ARG A 499 -23.69 -40.78 27.65
C ARG A 499 -23.18 -39.45 27.11
N ALA A 500 -21.89 -39.34 26.85
CA ALA A 500 -21.34 -38.13 26.26
C ALA A 500 -22.04 -37.80 24.92
N SER A 501 -22.32 -36.53 24.68
CA SER A 501 -23.13 -36.02 23.57
C SER A 501 -22.45 -34.82 22.92
N ARG A 502 -22.59 -34.65 21.60
CA ARG A 502 -22.16 -33.43 20.90
C ARG A 502 -23.12 -32.26 21.07
N LEU A 503 -24.34 -32.54 21.55
CA LEU A 503 -25.35 -31.53 21.84
C LEU A 503 -25.14 -30.96 23.24
N SER A 504 -25.44 -29.67 23.40
CA SER A 504 -25.41 -29.03 24.71
C SER A 504 -26.30 -29.81 25.69
N SER A 505 -25.74 -30.15 26.84
CA SER A 505 -26.38 -31.05 27.81
C SER A 505 -26.58 -30.39 29.18
N TYR A 506 -26.18 -29.13 29.34
CA TYR A 506 -26.25 -28.42 30.63
C TYR A 506 -27.66 -28.44 31.24
N ASP A 507 -28.69 -28.12 30.46
CA ASP A 507 -30.08 -28.11 30.94
C ASP A 507 -30.57 -29.50 31.37
N GLN A 508 -30.17 -30.54 30.64
CA GLN A 508 -30.51 -31.92 30.95
C GLN A 508 -29.84 -32.36 32.25
N ILE A 509 -28.56 -32.01 32.42
CA ILE A 509 -27.80 -32.27 33.65
C ILE A 509 -28.35 -31.47 34.82
N LEU A 510 -28.75 -30.21 34.62
CA LEU A 510 -29.33 -29.37 35.65
C LEU A 510 -30.61 -29.98 36.21
N LYS A 511 -31.47 -30.52 35.33
CA LYS A 511 -32.76 -31.13 35.70
C LYS A 511 -32.62 -32.54 36.29
N HIS A 512 -31.79 -33.38 35.69
CA HIS A 512 -31.78 -34.82 35.97
C HIS A 512 -30.47 -35.34 36.57
N GLY A 513 -29.40 -34.54 36.54
CA GLY A 513 -28.05 -34.97 36.90
C GLY A 513 -27.37 -35.77 35.78
N ALA A 514 -26.05 -35.69 35.73
CA ALA A 514 -25.23 -36.48 34.83
C ALA A 514 -25.07 -37.90 35.37
N ALA A 515 -25.26 -38.90 34.52
CA ALA A 515 -25.03 -40.31 34.89
C ALA A 515 -23.58 -40.53 35.31
N LYS A 516 -23.38 -41.27 36.40
CA LYS A 516 -22.06 -41.66 36.87
C LYS A 516 -21.49 -42.75 35.97
N THR A 517 -20.29 -42.54 35.47
CA THR A 517 -19.43 -43.55 34.86
C THR A 517 -18.43 -44.06 35.90
N GLN A 518 -18.24 -45.38 35.96
CA GLN A 518 -17.33 -46.02 36.91
C GLN A 518 -16.47 -47.07 36.20
N GLY A 519 -15.15 -46.92 36.28
CA GLY A 519 -14.20 -47.90 35.74
C GLY A 519 -14.11 -47.96 34.21
N THR A 520 -14.68 -46.98 33.50
CA THR A 520 -14.62 -46.86 32.04
C THR A 520 -13.92 -45.54 31.69
N LYS A 521 -13.07 -45.55 30.66
CA LYS A 521 -12.38 -44.36 30.17
C LYS A 521 -13.25 -43.58 29.19
N ALA A 522 -12.91 -42.31 28.95
CA ALA A 522 -13.53 -41.51 27.90
C ALA A 522 -13.08 -41.98 26.51
N GLU A 523 -14.04 -42.17 25.61
CA GLU A 523 -13.81 -42.63 24.23
C GLU A 523 -13.96 -41.50 23.20
N VAL A 524 -14.69 -40.43 23.54
CA VAL A 524 -14.99 -39.30 22.66
C VAL A 524 -14.04 -38.11 22.86
N PRO A 525 -13.70 -37.35 21.81
CA PRO A 525 -14.03 -37.57 20.39
C PRO A 525 -13.45 -38.85 19.77
N PHE A 526 -14.08 -39.30 18.70
CA PHE A 526 -13.82 -40.60 18.06
C PHE A 526 -12.75 -40.46 16.98
N TYR A 527 -11.53 -40.92 17.28
CA TYR A 527 -10.45 -40.98 16.28
C TYR A 527 -10.22 -42.40 15.74
N ASP A 528 -10.51 -43.42 16.54
CA ASP A 528 -10.39 -44.84 16.20
C ASP A 528 -11.78 -45.46 15.88
N LEU A 529 -11.82 -46.61 15.19
CA LEU A 529 -13.09 -47.34 14.99
C LEU A 529 -13.66 -47.72 16.37
N PRO A 530 -14.94 -47.43 16.66
CA PRO A 530 -15.51 -47.76 17.97
C PRO A 530 -15.52 -49.28 18.15
N SER A 531 -14.61 -49.78 18.99
CA SER A 531 -14.63 -51.17 19.44
C SER A 531 -15.70 -51.33 20.51
N ILE A 532 -16.97 -51.48 20.09
CA ILE A 532 -18.16 -51.55 20.97
C ILE A 532 -18.40 -50.22 21.69
N ILE A 533 -19.57 -49.62 21.48
CA ILE A 533 -19.99 -48.39 22.18
C ILE A 533 -20.20 -48.75 23.66
N TYR A 534 -19.20 -48.51 24.52
CA TYR A 534 -19.45 -48.47 25.96
C TYR A 534 -20.04 -47.10 26.28
N GLY A 535 -21.22 -47.08 26.93
CA GLY A 535 -21.97 -45.87 27.27
C GLY A 535 -21.30 -45.00 28.34
N SER A 536 -20.06 -44.57 28.12
CA SER A 536 -19.32 -43.64 28.98
C SER A 536 -19.92 -42.24 28.87
N ASN A 537 -20.03 -41.58 30.01
CA ASN A 537 -20.46 -40.19 30.11
C ASN A 537 -19.29 -39.21 30.23
N LEU A 538 -18.06 -39.72 30.14
CA LEU A 538 -16.83 -38.96 30.24
C LEU A 538 -16.37 -38.46 28.86
N VAL A 539 -15.72 -37.31 28.85
CA VAL A 539 -15.06 -36.68 27.70
C VAL A 539 -13.55 -36.79 27.86
N LYS A 540 -12.80 -37.01 26.78
CA LYS A 540 -11.33 -37.12 26.85
C LYS A 540 -10.70 -35.83 27.40
N SER A 541 -9.60 -36.01 28.12
CA SER A 541 -8.78 -34.93 28.71
C SER A 541 -7.34 -35.42 28.88
N GLU A 542 -6.37 -34.54 28.68
CA GLU A 542 -4.93 -34.88 28.86
C GLU A 542 -4.52 -34.96 30.34
N TYR A 543 -5.22 -34.23 31.21
CA TYR A 543 -4.91 -34.17 32.65
C TYR A 543 -5.34 -35.42 33.41
N ASN A 544 -6.19 -36.25 32.79
CA ASN A 544 -6.64 -37.48 33.42
C ASN A 544 -6.92 -38.56 32.38
N GLY A 545 -6.20 -39.69 32.50
CA GLY A 545 -6.32 -40.82 31.58
C GLY A 545 -7.68 -41.55 31.58
N GLU A 546 -8.57 -41.26 32.54
CA GLU A 546 -9.96 -41.71 32.53
C GLU A 546 -10.88 -40.72 31.80
N GLY A 547 -10.50 -39.45 31.69
CA GLY A 547 -11.31 -38.37 31.14
C GLY A 547 -11.90 -37.44 32.20
N ARG A 548 -13.00 -36.77 31.86
CA ARG A 548 -13.67 -35.78 32.71
C ARG A 548 -15.18 -35.76 32.50
N TYR A 549 -15.92 -35.30 33.51
CA TYR A 549 -17.27 -34.78 33.30
C TYR A 549 -17.18 -33.33 32.85
N TYR A 550 -17.91 -32.98 31.78
CA TYR A 550 -17.78 -31.66 31.15
C TYR A 550 -19.12 -31.16 30.59
N THR A 551 -19.44 -29.89 30.79
CA THR A 551 -20.59 -29.22 30.14
C THR A 551 -20.36 -27.72 30.04
N ARG A 552 -21.22 -27.02 29.28
CA ARG A 552 -21.14 -25.57 29.07
C ARG A 552 -22.47 -24.90 29.37
N LYS A 553 -22.42 -23.84 30.15
CA LYS A 553 -23.53 -22.92 30.38
C LYS A 553 -23.40 -21.73 29.46
N HIS A 554 -24.37 -21.50 28.60
CA HIS A 554 -24.36 -20.41 27.63
C HIS A 554 -25.07 -19.16 28.17
N TYR A 555 -24.59 -17.98 27.80
CA TYR A 555 -25.19 -16.70 28.19
C TYR A 555 -25.60 -15.86 26.99
N SER A 556 -26.62 -15.03 27.18
CA SER A 556 -27.02 -13.98 26.26
C SER A 556 -27.14 -12.65 27.00
N ALA A 557 -26.84 -11.57 26.28
CA ALA A 557 -27.03 -10.20 26.74
C ALA A 557 -27.09 -9.31 25.50
N THR A 558 -27.83 -8.20 25.58
CA THR A 558 -27.93 -7.23 24.50
C THR A 558 -26.68 -6.38 24.43
N TYR A 559 -26.24 -5.83 25.57
CA TYR A 559 -24.98 -5.11 25.71
C TYR A 559 -24.01 -5.82 26.67
N ASN A 560 -22.73 -5.47 26.59
CA ASN A 560 -21.68 -6.01 27.47
C ASN A 560 -21.81 -5.59 28.94
N THR A 561 -22.50 -4.47 29.20
CA THR A 561 -22.78 -3.95 30.55
C THR A 561 -24.02 -4.58 31.18
N ASP A 562 -24.84 -5.25 30.39
CA ASP A 562 -26.04 -5.90 30.90
C ASP A 562 -25.66 -7.14 31.70
N LYS A 563 -26.47 -7.47 32.70
CA LYS A 563 -26.30 -8.72 33.43
C LYS A 563 -26.50 -9.89 32.46
N PRO A 564 -25.49 -10.75 32.22
CA PRO A 564 -25.63 -11.88 31.32
C PRO A 564 -26.69 -12.85 31.84
N LEU A 565 -27.62 -13.21 30.97
CA LEU A 565 -28.72 -14.11 31.26
C LEU A 565 -28.40 -15.50 30.74
N TYR A 566 -28.83 -16.53 31.45
CA TYR A 566 -28.68 -17.90 30.99
C TYR A 566 -29.49 -18.13 29.70
N ASN A 567 -28.85 -18.68 28.67
CA ASN A 567 -29.48 -19.05 27.42
C ASN A 567 -29.58 -20.59 27.31
N SER A 568 -30.76 -21.12 27.62
CA SER A 568 -31.07 -22.56 27.51
C SER A 568 -31.01 -23.11 26.09
N ALA A 569 -31.23 -22.26 25.08
CA ALA A 569 -31.13 -22.64 23.67
C ALA A 569 -29.74 -22.39 23.07
N GLY A 570 -28.79 -21.89 23.88
CA GLY A 570 -27.48 -21.50 23.40
C GLY A 570 -26.64 -22.70 22.95
N SER A 571 -26.07 -22.59 21.75
CA SER A 571 -25.06 -23.50 21.22
C SER A 571 -24.04 -22.66 20.46
N TYR A 572 -22.91 -22.39 21.10
CA TYR A 572 -21.94 -21.40 20.61
C TYR A 572 -20.65 -22.05 20.13
N PHE A 573 -19.89 -21.30 19.33
CA PHE A 573 -18.48 -21.51 19.10
C PHE A 573 -17.78 -21.74 20.44
N GLN A 574 -16.83 -22.68 20.43
CA GLN A 574 -16.08 -23.04 21.61
C GLN A 574 -14.67 -22.47 21.53
N PRO A 575 -14.30 -21.57 22.46
CA PRO A 575 -12.92 -21.18 22.67
C PRO A 575 -12.03 -22.38 23.01
N TRP A 576 -10.75 -22.30 22.67
CA TRP A 576 -9.79 -23.37 22.92
C TRP A 576 -8.74 -22.98 23.95
N THR A 577 -8.32 -23.94 24.77
CA THR A 577 -7.12 -23.86 25.62
C THR A 577 -6.34 -25.15 25.52
N LYS A 578 -5.01 -25.06 25.63
CA LYS A 578 -4.09 -26.20 25.69
C LYS A 578 -4.50 -27.21 26.77
N ASP A 579 -5.03 -26.71 27.88
CA ASP A 579 -5.37 -27.53 29.04
C ASP A 579 -6.60 -28.46 28.84
N LYS A 580 -7.23 -28.43 27.67
CA LYS A 580 -8.58 -28.99 27.47
C LYS A 580 -8.71 -29.81 26.18
N ALA A 581 -7.60 -30.16 25.52
CA ALA A 581 -7.61 -30.82 24.22
C ALA A 581 -7.76 -32.34 24.32
N ALA A 582 -8.61 -32.91 23.46
CA ALA A 582 -8.51 -34.31 23.10
C ALA A 582 -7.63 -34.42 21.86
N GLN A 583 -6.39 -34.85 22.02
CA GLN A 583 -5.47 -35.07 20.92
C GLN A 583 -5.91 -36.25 20.04
N GLY A 584 -5.81 -36.07 18.71
CA GLY A 584 -6.29 -37.02 17.72
C GLY A 584 -5.46 -37.03 16.45
N LEU A 585 -5.53 -38.15 15.72
CA LEU A 585 -4.83 -38.39 14.45
C LEU A 585 -3.31 -38.14 14.57
N LYS A 586 -2.65 -39.05 15.29
CA LYS A 586 -1.20 -38.99 15.52
C LYS A 586 -0.44 -39.11 14.20
N PHE A 587 0.58 -38.27 14.00
CA PHE A 587 1.48 -38.35 12.86
C PHE A 587 2.53 -39.44 13.13
N GLU A 588 2.35 -40.62 12.53
CA GLU A 588 3.18 -41.81 12.83
C GLU A 588 4.24 -42.07 11.77
N TYR A 589 3.98 -41.72 10.50
CA TYR A 589 4.87 -42.00 9.38
C TYR A 589 4.90 -40.81 8.41
N SER A 590 6.09 -40.55 7.86
CA SER A 590 6.27 -39.52 6.82
C SER A 590 5.77 -40.01 5.46
N SER A 591 5.90 -41.30 5.18
CA SER A 591 5.37 -41.96 3.99
C SER A 591 5.16 -43.46 4.25
N VAL A 592 4.61 -44.21 3.29
CA VAL A 592 4.35 -45.64 3.46
C VAL A 592 5.67 -46.37 3.75
N GLY A 593 5.80 -46.90 4.98
CA GLY A 593 6.99 -47.63 5.43
C GLY A 593 8.15 -46.75 5.92
N ASP A 594 7.99 -45.43 6.00
CA ASP A 594 9.01 -44.51 6.49
C ASP A 594 8.61 -43.85 7.81
N SER A 595 9.21 -44.32 8.90
CA SER A 595 9.04 -43.77 10.25
C SER A 595 10.15 -42.79 10.64
N THR A 596 10.90 -42.25 9.68
CA THR A 596 11.86 -41.16 9.91
C THR A 596 11.19 -39.82 9.67
N ASP A 597 11.57 -38.79 10.44
CA ASP A 597 10.99 -37.45 10.34
C ASP A 597 11.54 -36.71 9.13
N LYS A 598 10.89 -36.91 7.97
CA LYS A 598 11.24 -36.28 6.69
C LYS A 598 10.15 -35.35 6.19
N PHE A 599 9.01 -35.30 6.87
CA PHE A 599 7.89 -34.51 6.43
C PHE A 599 8.15 -33.02 6.69
N HIS A 600 7.95 -32.19 5.68
CA HIS A 600 8.23 -30.77 5.67
C HIS A 600 6.96 -29.95 5.84
N LYS A 601 5.83 -30.35 5.23
CA LYS A 601 4.56 -29.61 5.28
C LYS A 601 3.33 -30.52 5.25
N LEU A 602 2.47 -30.34 6.24
CA LEU A 602 1.06 -30.69 6.21
C LEU A 602 0.23 -29.46 5.77
N PRO A 603 -0.27 -29.41 4.52
CA PRO A 603 -0.96 -28.23 4.01
C PRO A 603 -2.38 -28.13 4.58
N ILE A 604 -2.71 -27.03 5.27
CA ILE A 604 -4.01 -26.84 5.95
C ILE A 604 -4.90 -25.86 5.19
N LEU A 605 -4.33 -24.78 4.67
CA LEU A 605 -5.06 -23.70 4.02
C LEU A 605 -4.62 -23.56 2.57
N GLU A 606 -5.57 -23.58 1.65
CA GLU A 606 -5.31 -23.22 0.26
C GLU A 606 -5.41 -21.69 0.11
N CYS A 607 -4.39 -21.09 -0.49
CA CYS A 607 -4.29 -19.65 -0.66
C CYS A 607 -4.06 -19.27 -2.12
N GLU A 608 -4.55 -18.10 -2.52
CA GLU A 608 -4.17 -17.43 -3.76
C GLU A 608 -3.36 -16.18 -3.41
N LEU A 609 -2.13 -16.10 -3.93
CA LEU A 609 -1.25 -14.95 -3.80
C LEU A 609 -0.86 -14.49 -5.20
N LYS A 610 -1.10 -13.21 -5.48
CA LYS A 610 -0.84 -12.58 -6.78
C LYS A 610 -0.15 -11.25 -6.58
N ILE A 611 0.89 -10.97 -7.38
CA ILE A 611 1.56 -9.68 -7.46
C ILE A 611 1.53 -9.22 -8.91
N GLY A 612 0.93 -8.06 -9.17
CA GLY A 612 0.74 -7.54 -10.51
C GLY A 612 -0.01 -8.54 -11.39
N SER A 613 0.64 -9.05 -12.44
CA SER A 613 0.07 -10.04 -13.37
C SER A 613 0.40 -11.49 -13.03
N LYS A 614 1.24 -11.75 -12.03
CA LYS A 614 1.77 -13.09 -11.72
C LYS A 614 1.18 -13.69 -10.45
N TYR A 615 0.92 -14.98 -10.49
CA TYR A 615 0.46 -15.80 -9.39
C TYR A 615 1.65 -16.54 -8.75
N CYS A 616 1.68 -16.62 -7.42
CA CYS A 616 2.56 -17.54 -6.72
C CYS A 616 1.96 -18.95 -6.79
N VAL A 617 2.55 -19.82 -7.59
CA VAL A 617 2.08 -21.18 -7.80
C VAL A 617 3.01 -22.16 -7.09
N GLU A 618 2.43 -23.00 -6.23
CA GLU A 618 3.13 -24.16 -5.67
C GLU A 618 3.24 -25.24 -6.76
N THR A 619 4.33 -25.24 -7.52
CA THR A 619 4.52 -26.12 -8.69
C THR A 619 4.91 -27.53 -8.31
N VAL A 620 5.59 -27.69 -7.17
CA VAL A 620 5.93 -28.99 -6.59
C VAL A 620 5.45 -29.01 -5.15
N LEU A 621 4.77 -30.08 -4.79
CA LEU A 621 4.59 -30.53 -3.41
C LEU A 621 4.87 -32.03 -3.42
N ASP A 622 6.05 -32.42 -2.96
CA ASP A 622 6.44 -33.83 -3.01
C ASP A 622 5.74 -34.66 -1.92
N VAL A 623 6.04 -35.97 -1.90
CA VAL A 623 5.47 -36.91 -0.93
C VAL A 623 5.84 -36.59 0.52
N TYR A 624 6.90 -35.82 0.74
CA TYR A 624 7.36 -35.36 2.04
C TYR A 624 6.89 -33.93 2.34
N GLY A 625 6.10 -33.30 1.48
CA GLY A 625 5.62 -31.93 1.69
C GLY A 625 6.65 -30.83 1.40
N ALA A 626 7.78 -31.15 0.77
CA ALA A 626 8.71 -30.14 0.28
C ALA A 626 8.06 -29.37 -0.88
N SER A 627 8.07 -28.04 -0.79
CA SER A 627 7.35 -27.16 -1.72
C SER A 627 8.32 -26.40 -2.61
N ARG A 628 7.94 -26.20 -3.87
CA ARG A 628 8.59 -25.24 -4.77
C ARG A 628 7.57 -24.23 -5.26
N PHE A 629 7.91 -22.95 -5.12
CA PHE A 629 7.08 -21.83 -5.56
C PHE A 629 7.68 -21.20 -6.81
N GLU A 630 6.83 -20.86 -7.76
CA GLU A 630 7.20 -20.11 -8.97
C GLU A 630 6.18 -19.00 -9.21
N TRP A 631 6.66 -17.85 -9.68
CA TRP A 631 5.81 -16.72 -10.02
C TRP A 631 5.48 -16.73 -11.52
N LEU A 632 4.23 -17.05 -11.84
CA LEU A 632 3.82 -17.32 -13.22
C LEU A 632 2.63 -16.45 -13.64
N THR A 633 2.68 -15.94 -14.86
CA THR A 633 1.53 -15.35 -15.53
C THR A 633 0.49 -16.43 -15.85
N MET A 634 -0.76 -16.00 -16.08
CA MET A 634 -1.82 -16.92 -16.51
C MET A 634 -1.48 -17.63 -17.82
N GLU A 635 -0.74 -17.00 -18.73
CA GLU A 635 -0.33 -17.61 -20.00
C GLU A 635 0.70 -18.72 -19.80
N GLU A 636 1.72 -18.49 -18.95
CA GLU A 636 2.71 -19.51 -18.58
C GLU A 636 2.05 -20.70 -17.88
N ILE A 637 1.07 -20.46 -17.01
CA ILE A 637 0.31 -21.53 -16.34
C ILE A 637 -0.46 -22.37 -17.38
N LYS A 638 -1.14 -21.72 -18.33
CA LYS A 638 -1.89 -22.40 -19.40
C LYS A 638 -1.00 -23.24 -20.31
N ALA A 639 0.23 -22.81 -20.53
CA ALA A 639 1.21 -23.54 -21.34
C ALA A 639 1.79 -24.79 -20.63
N ARG A 640 1.56 -24.93 -19.32
CA ARG A 640 2.11 -26.02 -18.50
C ARG A 640 1.08 -27.13 -18.20
N PRO A 641 1.27 -28.34 -18.74
CA PRO A 641 0.36 -29.47 -18.50
C PRO A 641 0.31 -29.90 -17.03
N ASP A 642 1.43 -29.79 -16.31
CA ASP A 642 1.55 -30.16 -14.91
C ASP A 642 0.78 -29.21 -13.96
N LEU A 643 0.43 -28.01 -14.43
CA LEU A 643 -0.42 -27.05 -13.73
C LEU A 643 -1.88 -27.06 -14.21
N THR A 644 -2.21 -27.98 -15.13
CA THR A 644 -3.54 -28.10 -15.72
C THR A 644 -4.23 -29.39 -15.28
N TYR A 645 -5.50 -29.29 -14.89
CA TYR A 645 -6.32 -30.46 -14.51
C TYR A 645 -7.74 -30.36 -15.07
N LYS A 646 -8.43 -31.51 -15.10
CA LYS A 646 -9.84 -31.61 -15.50
C LYS A 646 -10.73 -31.67 -14.26
N ASP A 647 -11.72 -30.80 -14.19
CA ASP A 647 -12.76 -30.85 -13.16
C ASP A 647 -13.80 -31.94 -13.49
N VAL A 648 -14.75 -32.23 -12.60
CA VAL A 648 -15.71 -33.35 -12.76
C VAL A 648 -16.58 -33.18 -14.02
N ASP A 649 -16.85 -31.94 -14.40
CA ASP A 649 -17.61 -31.54 -15.59
C ASP A 649 -16.78 -31.62 -16.89
N GLY A 650 -15.51 -32.04 -16.83
CA GLY A 650 -14.59 -32.09 -17.97
C GLY A 650 -13.98 -30.74 -18.34
N THR A 651 -14.28 -29.67 -17.58
CA THR A 651 -13.70 -28.34 -17.78
C THR A 651 -12.23 -28.32 -17.41
N THR A 652 -11.39 -27.72 -18.26
CA THR A 652 -9.97 -27.50 -17.96
C THR A 652 -9.84 -26.39 -16.92
N LYS A 653 -9.11 -26.67 -15.84
CA LYS A 653 -8.78 -25.73 -14.77
C LYS A 653 -7.27 -25.61 -14.61
N TYR A 654 -6.84 -24.49 -14.04
CA TYR A 654 -5.44 -24.10 -13.92
C TYR A 654 -5.09 -23.92 -12.44
N LYS A 655 -3.92 -24.38 -12.03
CA LYS A 655 -3.42 -24.19 -10.66
C LYS A 655 -2.78 -22.81 -10.53
N THR A 656 -3.42 -21.93 -9.78
CA THR A 656 -2.97 -20.55 -9.47
C THR A 656 -2.57 -20.36 -8.01
N THR A 657 -2.51 -21.45 -7.25
CA THR A 657 -2.57 -21.44 -5.79
C THR A 657 -1.31 -21.97 -5.14
N MET A 658 -1.17 -21.63 -3.85
CA MET A 658 -0.19 -22.16 -2.92
C MET A 658 -0.88 -22.70 -1.66
N SER A 659 -0.15 -23.40 -0.80
CA SER A 659 -0.67 -23.90 0.47
C SER A 659 0.15 -23.44 1.68
N LEU A 660 -0.54 -22.96 2.71
CA LEU A 660 0.03 -22.73 4.04
C LEU A 660 -0.32 -23.90 4.95
N GLY A 661 0.62 -24.28 5.81
CA GLY A 661 0.51 -25.50 6.59
C GLY A 661 1.46 -25.53 7.76
N ILE A 662 1.51 -26.68 8.42
CA ILE A 662 2.34 -26.92 9.62
C ILE A 662 3.36 -28.01 9.32
N ASN A 663 4.40 -28.15 10.15
CA ASN A 663 5.36 -29.25 10.07
C ASN A 663 5.24 -30.13 11.34
N PRO A 664 4.28 -31.08 11.39
CA PRO A 664 4.12 -31.94 12.55
C PRO A 664 5.29 -32.94 12.61
N LYS A 665 5.83 -33.17 13.79
CA LYS A 665 6.88 -34.16 14.04
C LYS A 665 6.29 -35.52 14.27
N ILE A 666 7.10 -36.57 14.04
CA ILE A 666 6.67 -37.93 14.38
C ILE A 666 6.32 -37.98 15.88
N GLY A 667 5.10 -38.39 16.17
CA GLY A 667 4.57 -38.41 17.52
C GLY A 667 3.59 -37.29 17.82
N ASP A 668 3.62 -36.19 17.06
CA ASP A 668 2.69 -35.08 17.22
C ASP A 668 1.28 -35.46 16.78
N TYR A 669 0.31 -34.71 17.28
CA TYR A 669 -1.08 -34.84 16.90
C TYR A 669 -1.48 -33.73 15.92
N ILE A 670 -2.21 -34.13 14.89
CA ILE A 670 -2.73 -33.19 13.89
C ILE A 670 -3.86 -32.36 14.50
N ILE A 671 -4.72 -32.98 15.30
CA ILE A 671 -5.86 -32.34 15.95
C ILE A 671 -5.59 -32.21 17.44
N GLY A 672 -5.87 -31.03 18.01
CA GLY A 672 -5.75 -30.74 19.43
C GLY A 672 -4.35 -30.29 19.89
N GLN A 673 -3.40 -30.12 18.98
CA GLN A 673 -2.07 -29.58 19.25
C GLN A 673 -1.84 -28.32 18.40
N GLU A 674 -1.32 -27.26 19.02
CA GLU A 674 -0.94 -26.02 18.34
C GLU A 674 0.44 -26.18 17.70
N HIS A 675 0.57 -25.73 16.46
CA HIS A 675 1.79 -25.85 15.66
C HIS A 675 2.13 -24.50 15.02
N ASN A 676 3.41 -24.16 14.94
CA ASN A 676 3.84 -23.03 14.13
C ASN A 676 3.60 -23.35 12.63
N LEU A 677 3.38 -22.31 11.83
CA LEU A 677 3.44 -22.43 10.38
C LEU A 677 4.77 -23.06 9.97
N GLN A 678 4.76 -23.81 8.87
CA GLN A 678 5.94 -24.47 8.35
C GLN A 678 7.10 -23.47 8.26
N ASN A 679 8.22 -23.80 8.91
CA ASN A 679 9.47 -23.08 8.69
C ASN A 679 10.19 -23.65 7.46
N THR A 680 10.48 -22.80 6.49
CA THR A 680 11.35 -23.10 5.34
C THR A 680 12.63 -22.25 5.37
N ILE A 681 12.82 -21.44 6.41
CA ILE A 681 14.01 -20.61 6.57
C ILE A 681 15.11 -21.44 7.25
N ASP A 682 16.25 -21.51 6.58
CA ASP A 682 17.49 -22.05 7.14
C ASP A 682 18.44 -20.89 7.48
N TYR A 683 19.29 -21.07 8.49
CA TYR A 683 20.23 -20.03 8.92
C TYR A 683 21.19 -19.58 7.80
N THR A 684 21.43 -20.43 6.80
CA THR A 684 22.25 -20.10 5.62
C THR A 684 21.58 -19.14 4.63
N MET A 685 20.30 -18.81 4.84
CA MET A 685 19.56 -17.87 4.01
C MET A 685 19.79 -16.39 4.38
N ASN A 686 20.46 -16.09 5.49
CA ASN A 686 20.78 -14.71 5.91
C ASN A 686 19.53 -13.81 6.09
N LEU A 687 18.51 -14.30 6.80
CA LEU A 687 17.23 -13.60 7.01
C LEU A 687 17.02 -13.17 8.48
N ASP A 688 18.07 -12.74 9.19
CA ASP A 688 18.01 -12.11 10.52
C ASP A 688 17.13 -12.82 11.57
N GLY A 689 17.25 -14.14 11.68
CA GLY A 689 16.52 -14.92 12.69
C GLY A 689 15.00 -14.97 12.50
N LYS A 690 14.49 -14.64 11.31
CA LYS A 690 13.08 -14.84 10.95
C LYS A 690 12.77 -16.33 10.81
N GLU A 691 11.56 -16.72 11.19
CA GLU A 691 11.03 -18.07 11.03
C GLU A 691 9.68 -18.03 10.30
N GLY A 692 9.42 -19.02 9.45
CA GLY A 692 8.15 -19.16 8.74
C GLY A 692 8.31 -19.72 7.33
N THR A 693 7.21 -19.66 6.56
CA THR A 693 7.19 -20.11 5.17
C THR A 693 7.67 -18.97 4.28
N ALA A 694 8.91 -19.07 3.79
CA ALA A 694 9.55 -18.10 2.91
C ALA A 694 9.28 -18.44 1.43
N ILE A 695 8.70 -17.49 0.71
CA ILE A 695 8.43 -17.56 -0.73
C ILE A 695 9.45 -16.66 -1.44
N PRO A 696 10.37 -17.22 -2.25
CA PRO A 696 11.42 -16.44 -2.90
C PRO A 696 10.86 -15.54 -4.01
N ILE A 697 11.50 -14.39 -4.16
CA ILE A 697 11.31 -13.39 -5.22
C ILE A 697 12.71 -13.04 -5.75
N LYS A 698 12.99 -13.52 -6.95
CA LYS A 698 14.25 -13.29 -7.65
C LYS A 698 14.12 -12.10 -8.61
N GLN A 699 15.25 -11.57 -9.05
CA GLN A 699 15.28 -10.57 -10.12
C GLN A 699 14.59 -11.10 -11.39
N SER A 700 14.79 -12.38 -11.74
CA SER A 700 14.16 -13.01 -12.91
C SER A 700 12.64 -13.05 -12.86
N ASP A 701 12.05 -12.97 -11.66
CA ASP A 701 10.60 -13.04 -11.49
C ASP A 701 9.91 -11.74 -11.93
N ARG A 702 10.63 -10.61 -11.97
CA ARG A 702 10.15 -9.29 -12.43
C ARG A 702 8.79 -8.91 -11.81
N LEU A 703 8.69 -9.05 -10.49
CA LEU A 703 7.48 -8.81 -9.73
C LEU A 703 7.32 -7.34 -9.39
N SER A 704 6.25 -6.75 -9.90
CA SER A 704 5.83 -5.39 -9.59
C SER A 704 4.31 -5.27 -9.60
N GLY A 705 3.80 -4.26 -8.92
CA GLY A 705 2.38 -3.89 -8.91
C GLY A 705 1.59 -4.40 -7.71
N LYS A 706 0.27 -4.41 -7.83
CA LYS A 706 -0.63 -4.69 -6.71
C LYS A 706 -0.52 -6.11 -6.17
N VAL A 707 -0.42 -6.25 -4.86
CA VAL A 707 -0.50 -7.52 -4.12
C VAL A 707 -1.95 -7.87 -3.81
N SER A 708 -2.34 -9.12 -4.05
CA SER A 708 -3.63 -9.71 -3.70
C SER A 708 -3.39 -11.03 -2.98
N PHE A 709 -3.98 -11.18 -1.79
CA PHE A 709 -3.89 -12.40 -1.00
C PHE A 709 -5.27 -12.86 -0.51
N LYS A 710 -5.55 -14.15 -0.68
CA LYS A 710 -6.81 -14.77 -0.28
C LYS A 710 -6.56 -16.12 0.37
N ILE A 711 -7.24 -16.39 1.47
CA ILE A 711 -7.42 -17.76 1.97
C ILE A 711 -8.71 -18.29 1.33
N LEU A 712 -8.55 -19.28 0.46
CA LEU A 712 -9.64 -19.82 -0.33
C LEU A 712 -10.52 -20.74 0.53
N ALA A 713 -9.90 -21.72 1.20
CA ALA A 713 -10.58 -22.69 2.05
C ALA A 713 -9.57 -23.53 2.84
N PRO A 714 -10.01 -24.25 3.89
CA PRO A 714 -9.30 -25.42 4.40
C PRO A 714 -9.14 -26.51 3.33
N ILE A 715 -8.06 -27.28 3.43
CA ILE A 715 -7.73 -28.35 2.48
C ILE A 715 -8.32 -29.67 2.98
N GLN A 716 -9.00 -30.40 2.09
CA GLN A 716 -9.51 -31.74 2.38
C GLN A 716 -8.36 -32.74 2.37
N LEU A 717 -8.03 -33.27 3.55
CA LEU A 717 -6.96 -34.22 3.75
C LEU A 717 -7.47 -35.54 4.34
N VAL A 718 -6.81 -36.64 3.96
CA VAL A 718 -7.11 -37.98 4.47
C VAL A 718 -5.95 -38.51 5.29
N TRP A 719 -6.21 -38.97 6.51
CA TRP A 719 -5.24 -39.59 7.40
C TRP A 719 -5.45 -41.11 7.48
N ASP A 720 -4.37 -41.88 7.42
CA ASP A 720 -4.32 -43.32 7.69
C ASP A 720 -2.88 -43.67 8.13
N LYS A 721 -2.50 -43.14 9.30
CA LYS A 721 -1.12 -43.08 9.83
C LYS A 721 -0.12 -42.23 9.04
N ILE A 722 -0.38 -42.02 7.75
CA ILE A 722 0.18 -40.99 6.89
C ILE A 722 -0.92 -40.03 6.45
N VAL A 723 -0.58 -38.83 6.02
CA VAL A 723 -1.53 -37.90 5.40
C VAL A 723 -1.42 -37.95 3.88
N ARG A 724 -2.58 -37.95 3.21
CA ARG A 724 -2.70 -37.93 1.76
C ARG A 724 -3.52 -36.73 1.31
N ARG A 725 -3.06 -36.08 0.24
CA ARG A 725 -3.70 -34.92 -0.42
C ARG A 725 -4.07 -35.30 -1.85
N HIS A 726 -5.27 -34.91 -2.29
CA HIS A 726 -5.63 -34.98 -3.70
C HIS A 726 -5.01 -33.79 -4.45
N ARG A 727 -4.79 -33.93 -5.77
CA ARG A 727 -4.22 -32.84 -6.60
C ARG A 727 -5.00 -31.52 -6.50
N THR A 728 -6.31 -31.60 -6.31
CA THR A 728 -7.20 -30.47 -6.02
C THR A 728 -7.47 -30.38 -4.52
N TRP A 729 -7.37 -29.18 -3.94
CA TRP A 729 -7.45 -28.93 -2.50
C TRP A 729 -8.78 -29.31 -1.84
N PHE A 730 -9.90 -29.30 -2.58
CA PHE A 730 -11.23 -29.61 -2.04
C PHE A 730 -11.63 -31.08 -2.13
N ARG A 731 -10.84 -31.94 -2.81
CA ARG A 731 -11.18 -33.35 -3.00
C ARG A 731 -10.29 -34.24 -2.17
N SER A 732 -10.71 -35.49 -2.05
CA SER A 732 -9.99 -36.51 -1.32
C SER A 732 -10.24 -37.91 -1.89
N THR A 733 -9.41 -38.88 -1.51
CA THR A 733 -9.56 -40.27 -1.94
C THR A 733 -9.26 -41.17 -0.75
N LYS A 734 -10.19 -42.06 -0.40
CA LYS A 734 -9.93 -43.09 0.61
C LYS A 734 -9.19 -44.27 -0.03
N TRP A 735 -8.26 -44.83 0.73
CA TRP A 735 -7.44 -45.95 0.28
C TRP A 735 -7.71 -47.22 1.10
N THR A 736 -8.21 -47.05 2.32
CA THR A 736 -8.45 -48.10 3.29
C THR A 736 -9.74 -47.81 4.07
N SER A 737 -10.29 -48.83 4.72
CA SER A 737 -11.41 -48.65 5.67
C SER A 737 -11.00 -47.87 6.92
N SER A 738 -9.71 -47.86 7.27
CA SER A 738 -9.14 -47.09 8.38
C SER A 738 -8.89 -45.62 8.04
N SER A 739 -8.93 -45.23 6.76
CA SER A 739 -8.74 -43.84 6.34
C SER A 739 -9.78 -42.90 6.97
N ARG A 740 -9.34 -41.71 7.41
CA ARG A 740 -10.11 -40.67 8.11
C ARG A 740 -10.04 -39.33 7.40
N TYR A 741 -11.13 -38.58 7.37
CA TYR A 741 -11.11 -37.21 6.86
C TYR A 741 -10.74 -36.25 7.98
N ILE A 742 -9.60 -35.57 7.89
CA ILE A 742 -9.11 -34.71 8.99
C ILE A 742 -10.15 -33.63 9.33
N LEU A 743 -10.71 -32.94 8.32
CA LEU A 743 -11.73 -31.91 8.56
C LEU A 743 -13.04 -32.45 9.15
N ALA A 744 -13.36 -33.73 8.95
CA ALA A 744 -14.52 -34.35 9.59
C ALA A 744 -14.35 -34.51 11.09
N HIS A 745 -13.11 -34.49 11.59
CA HIS A 745 -12.79 -34.60 13.02
C HIS A 745 -12.39 -33.24 13.63
N THR A 746 -12.46 -32.17 12.85
CA THR A 746 -12.09 -30.80 13.25
C THR A 746 -13.33 -29.94 13.45
N GLU A 747 -13.39 -29.27 14.60
CA GLU A 747 -14.44 -28.31 14.93
C GLU A 747 -14.15 -26.93 14.33
N ASN A 748 -12.95 -26.40 14.58
CA ASN A 748 -12.48 -25.09 14.10
C ASN A 748 -11.00 -25.17 13.70
N ILE A 749 -10.57 -24.27 12.82
CA ILE A 749 -9.16 -23.91 12.65
C ILE A 749 -8.96 -22.57 13.33
N ILE A 750 -8.00 -22.51 14.25
CA ILE A 750 -7.64 -21.31 15.00
C ILE A 750 -6.24 -20.88 14.58
N ILE A 751 -6.11 -19.62 14.21
CA ILE A 751 -4.87 -19.00 13.73
C ILE A 751 -4.49 -17.86 14.68
N LYS A 752 -3.21 -17.82 15.09
CA LYS A 752 -2.64 -16.77 15.94
C LYS A 752 -1.40 -16.17 15.32
N ASN A 753 -1.07 -14.94 15.68
CA ASN A 753 0.16 -14.24 15.28
C ASN A 753 0.43 -14.30 13.77
N PHE A 754 -0.63 -14.28 12.95
CA PHE A 754 -0.51 -14.40 11.50
C PHE A 754 0.12 -13.14 10.92
N ALA A 755 1.27 -13.25 10.28
CA ALA A 755 1.96 -12.13 9.66
C ALA A 755 2.59 -12.52 8.32
N CYS A 756 2.81 -11.53 7.46
CA CYS A 756 3.52 -11.69 6.19
C CYS A 756 4.45 -10.50 5.97
N ASN A 757 5.76 -10.76 6.10
CA ASN A 757 6.78 -9.73 6.01
C ASN A 757 7.62 -9.91 4.73
N LEU A 758 8.13 -8.80 4.21
CA LEU A 758 9.11 -8.76 3.14
C LEU A 758 10.51 -8.70 3.77
N VAL A 759 11.38 -9.62 3.38
CA VAL A 759 12.75 -9.71 3.90
C VAL A 759 13.70 -9.96 2.73
N SER A 760 14.89 -9.38 2.77
CA SER A 760 15.95 -9.65 1.79
C SER A 760 17.04 -10.52 2.40
N ASP A 761 17.63 -11.44 1.62
CA ASP A 761 18.87 -12.11 2.02
C ASP A 761 20.11 -11.22 1.90
N SER A 762 19.92 -9.99 1.40
CA SER A 762 20.97 -9.00 1.17
C SER A 762 22.09 -9.52 0.25
N GLY A 763 21.80 -10.44 -0.67
CA GLY A 763 22.84 -11.10 -1.48
C GLY A 763 23.78 -11.98 -0.66
N LYS A 764 23.32 -12.43 0.53
CA LYS A 764 24.09 -13.14 1.55
C LYS A 764 25.27 -12.36 2.12
N LEU A 765 25.16 -11.03 2.08
CA LEU A 765 26.12 -10.12 2.70
C LEU A 765 25.53 -9.56 3.99
N GLU A 766 26.37 -9.43 5.01
CA GLU A 766 25.98 -8.77 6.26
C GLU A 766 26.27 -7.26 6.16
N SER A 767 25.28 -6.42 6.46
CA SER A 767 25.50 -5.00 6.72
C SER A 767 25.75 -4.80 8.21
N THR A 768 26.76 -4.02 8.58
CA THR A 768 27.10 -3.70 9.98
C THR A 768 26.63 -2.32 10.41
N SER A 769 25.99 -1.57 9.50
CA SER A 769 25.55 -0.19 9.72
C SER A 769 24.20 0.08 9.06
N ASP A 770 23.54 1.11 9.55
CA ASP A 770 22.27 1.64 9.05
C ASP A 770 22.46 3.14 8.83
N ASN A 771 23.21 3.48 7.78
CA ASN A 771 23.57 4.86 7.46
C ASN A 771 22.53 5.50 6.54
N ASP A 772 22.47 6.83 6.56
CA ASP A 772 21.73 7.59 5.55
C ASP A 772 22.43 7.51 4.18
N LEU A 773 21.64 7.45 3.10
CA LEU A 773 22.19 7.51 1.74
C LEU A 773 22.43 8.97 1.33
N ILE A 774 23.68 9.39 1.42
CA ILE A 774 24.13 10.73 1.03
C ILE A 774 25.12 10.62 -0.14
N TYR A 775 24.84 11.33 -1.22
CA TYR A 775 25.80 11.55 -2.29
C TYR A 775 26.49 12.90 -2.07
N SER A 776 27.81 12.96 -2.23
CA SER A 776 28.60 14.18 -2.02
C SER A 776 29.65 14.32 -3.10
N SER A 777 29.87 15.55 -3.58
CA SER A 777 31.08 15.87 -4.33
C SER A 777 32.31 15.80 -3.43
N ALA A 778 33.50 15.58 -4.01
CA ALA A 778 34.75 15.48 -3.26
C ALA A 778 35.13 16.84 -2.63
N ALA A 779 35.44 16.86 -1.33
CA ALA A 779 35.92 18.06 -0.64
C ALA A 779 37.38 18.35 -1.04
N GLN A 780 37.63 19.50 -1.69
CA GLN A 780 38.97 19.83 -2.21
C GLN A 780 39.82 20.69 -1.29
N THR A 781 39.25 21.30 -0.24
CA THR A 781 39.98 22.31 0.55
C THR A 781 39.66 22.27 2.06
N LYS A 782 40.48 22.94 2.87
CA LYS A 782 40.29 23.06 4.33
C LYS A 782 39.08 23.92 4.73
N TYR A 783 38.55 24.73 3.81
CA TYR A 783 37.35 25.53 3.98
C TYR A 783 36.20 24.85 3.22
N ILE A 784 35.05 24.64 3.83
CA ILE A 784 33.90 24.01 3.18
C ILE A 784 32.77 25.04 3.14
N ASN A 785 32.38 25.46 1.92
CA ASN A 785 31.10 26.12 1.67
C ASN A 785 30.17 25.10 1.02
N LYS A 786 29.16 24.69 1.78
CA LYS A 786 28.37 23.50 1.51
C LYS A 786 26.97 23.87 1.02
N HIS A 787 26.50 23.17 0.00
CA HIS A 787 25.09 23.15 -0.37
C HIS A 787 24.52 21.78 0.00
N ASP A 788 23.67 21.72 1.04
CA ASP A 788 23.14 20.48 1.61
C ASP A 788 21.63 20.48 1.85
N GLY A 789 20.92 21.46 1.29
CA GLY A 789 19.46 21.55 1.37
C GLY A 789 18.69 20.66 0.38
N THR A 790 19.38 19.88 -0.47
CA THR A 790 18.72 19.04 -1.49
C THR A 790 18.42 17.64 -0.94
N GLU A 791 17.16 17.24 -1.05
CA GLU A 791 16.69 15.89 -0.74
C GLU A 791 16.02 15.28 -1.98
N PHE A 792 16.37 14.04 -2.32
CA PHE A 792 15.69 13.24 -3.34
C PHE A 792 14.66 12.34 -2.67
N LYS A 793 13.40 12.47 -3.06
CA LYS A 793 12.34 11.55 -2.63
C LYS A 793 12.19 10.36 -3.57
N PHE A 794 12.54 10.50 -4.85
CA PHE A 794 12.66 9.37 -5.76
C PHE A 794 14.10 8.92 -5.84
N ILE A 795 14.33 7.60 -5.75
CA ILE A 795 15.68 7.05 -5.65
C ILE A 795 15.99 6.00 -6.71
N THR A 796 17.25 5.93 -7.08
CA THR A 796 17.85 4.83 -7.84
C THR A 796 18.22 3.71 -6.87
N GLN A 797 17.70 2.49 -7.06
CA GLN A 797 17.96 1.37 -6.13
C GLN A 797 19.45 0.97 -6.16
N LEU A 798 20.04 0.75 -4.98
CA LEU A 798 21.38 0.17 -4.84
C LEU A 798 21.35 -1.35 -5.07
N SER A 799 22.41 -1.92 -5.66
CA SER A 799 22.61 -3.38 -5.56
C SER A 799 23.00 -3.79 -4.13
N SER A 800 22.86 -5.06 -3.79
CA SER A 800 23.32 -5.62 -2.51
C SER A 800 24.77 -5.24 -2.19
N SER A 801 25.67 -5.38 -3.16
CA SER A 801 27.09 -5.02 -3.01
C SER A 801 27.30 -3.53 -2.72
N GLU A 802 26.56 -2.65 -3.42
CA GLU A 802 26.65 -1.19 -3.24
C GLU A 802 26.08 -0.78 -1.88
N ALA A 803 24.97 -1.40 -1.48
CA ALA A 803 24.34 -1.15 -0.19
C ALA A 803 25.29 -1.49 0.95
N VAL A 804 25.93 -2.67 0.92
CA VAL A 804 26.90 -3.11 1.92
C VAL A 804 28.13 -2.21 1.95
N GLU A 805 28.69 -1.85 0.79
CA GLU A 805 29.85 -0.94 0.69
C GLU A 805 29.55 0.43 1.33
N LYS A 806 28.31 0.92 1.16
CA LYS A 806 27.86 2.21 1.67
C LYS A 806 27.25 2.13 3.08
N GLY A 807 27.08 0.91 3.62
CA GLY A 807 26.46 0.71 4.91
C GLY A 807 24.97 1.06 4.96
N ILE A 808 24.28 0.90 3.83
CA ILE A 808 22.83 1.11 3.66
C ILE A 808 22.13 -0.23 3.79
N LYS A 809 20.97 -0.25 4.46
CA LYS A 809 20.16 -1.45 4.55
C LYS A 809 19.67 -1.90 3.17
N ASN A 810 19.81 -3.18 2.84
CA ASN A 810 19.32 -3.71 1.57
C ASN A 810 17.86 -4.13 1.70
N GLU A 811 16.95 -3.20 1.43
CA GLU A 811 15.50 -3.41 1.49
C GLU A 811 14.83 -3.07 0.17
N VAL A 812 13.56 -3.41 0.07
CA VAL A 812 12.69 -2.93 -1.01
C VAL A 812 12.16 -1.56 -0.62
N TYR A 813 12.54 -0.54 -1.37
CA TYR A 813 12.13 0.84 -1.15
C TYR A 813 10.90 1.19 -2.00
N LEU A 814 9.84 1.70 -1.33
CA LEU A 814 8.57 2.10 -1.96
C LEU A 814 8.75 3.22 -2.99
N ASN A 815 9.73 4.08 -2.75
CA ASN A 815 10.05 5.26 -3.53
C ASN A 815 11.16 5.04 -4.58
N SER A 816 11.56 3.78 -4.80
CA SER A 816 12.48 3.45 -5.89
C SER A 816 11.78 3.54 -7.25
N VAL A 817 12.40 4.29 -8.16
CA VAL A 817 11.93 4.37 -9.56
C VAL A 817 12.21 3.04 -10.25
N PHE A 818 11.26 2.57 -11.04
CA PHE A 818 11.38 1.31 -11.76
C PHE A 818 11.09 1.46 -13.25
N SER A 819 11.57 0.50 -14.02
CA SER A 819 11.33 0.42 -15.44
C SER A 819 10.00 -0.29 -15.71
N THR A 820 9.06 0.39 -16.37
CA THR A 820 7.74 -0.16 -16.74
C THR A 820 7.84 -1.28 -17.78
N SER A 821 8.91 -1.29 -18.58
CA SER A 821 9.17 -2.31 -19.61
C SER A 821 9.79 -3.58 -19.05
N THR A 822 10.61 -3.48 -17.99
CA THR A 822 11.30 -4.64 -17.39
C THR A 822 10.71 -5.08 -16.05
N SER A 823 9.90 -4.23 -15.40
CA SER A 823 9.38 -4.41 -14.04
C SER A 823 10.48 -4.58 -12.99
N LEU A 824 11.62 -3.91 -13.18
CA LEU A 824 12.76 -3.93 -12.27
C LEU A 824 13.11 -2.53 -11.79
N PRO A 825 13.68 -2.39 -10.57
CA PRO A 825 14.17 -1.10 -10.09
C PRO A 825 15.25 -0.56 -11.02
N VAL A 826 15.24 0.75 -11.26
CA VAL A 826 16.24 1.42 -12.08
C VAL A 826 17.54 1.54 -11.30
N ARG A 827 18.65 1.26 -11.99
CA ARG A 827 20.01 1.39 -11.45
C ARG A 827 20.80 2.55 -12.04
N SER A 828 20.37 3.04 -13.20
CA SER A 828 21.01 4.15 -13.90
C SER A 828 20.10 4.71 -14.99
N ILE A 829 20.39 5.94 -15.38
CA ILE A 829 19.79 6.62 -16.53
C ILE A 829 20.89 7.13 -17.46
N TYR A 830 20.53 7.31 -18.73
CA TYR A 830 21.39 7.86 -19.77
C TYR A 830 21.22 9.37 -19.88
N ASN A 831 22.32 10.09 -19.88
CA ASN A 831 22.40 11.52 -20.18
C ASN A 831 22.99 11.69 -21.58
N LYS A 832 22.17 12.11 -22.55
CA LYS A 832 22.57 12.30 -23.94
C LYS A 832 23.49 13.49 -24.15
N VAL A 833 23.30 14.55 -23.36
CA VAL A 833 24.07 15.79 -23.47
C VAL A 833 25.55 15.52 -23.20
N LEU A 834 25.84 14.72 -22.17
CA LEU A 834 27.18 14.35 -21.74
C LEU A 834 27.64 12.97 -22.28
N ASP A 835 26.76 12.25 -22.98
CA ASP A 835 26.94 10.87 -23.48
C ASP A 835 27.42 9.89 -22.39
N GLU A 836 26.77 9.92 -21.23
CA GLU A 836 27.13 9.12 -20.06
C GLU A 836 25.95 8.36 -19.44
N THR A 837 26.24 7.29 -18.71
CA THR A 837 25.26 6.50 -17.95
C THR A 837 25.69 6.46 -16.50
N GLY A 838 24.76 6.73 -15.59
CA GLY A 838 25.02 6.83 -14.15
C GLY A 838 23.72 6.93 -13.37
N LYS A 839 23.81 7.02 -12.04
CA LYS A 839 22.61 7.21 -11.22
C LYS A 839 22.05 8.62 -11.41
N ALA A 840 20.74 8.77 -11.21
CA ALA A 840 20.08 10.08 -11.26
C ALA A 840 20.77 11.10 -10.33
N GLU A 841 21.04 10.65 -9.11
CA GLU A 841 21.70 11.38 -8.02
C GLU A 841 23.13 11.81 -8.40
N GLU A 842 23.86 10.95 -9.11
CA GLU A 842 25.23 11.24 -9.56
C GLU A 842 25.26 12.29 -10.67
N HIS A 843 24.34 12.21 -11.63
CA HIS A 843 24.20 13.21 -12.70
C HIS A 843 23.85 14.58 -12.12
N TYR A 844 22.92 14.61 -11.15
CA TYR A 844 22.54 15.82 -10.43
C TYR A 844 23.75 16.50 -9.78
N ILE A 845 24.45 15.79 -8.88
CA ILE A 845 25.60 16.35 -8.17
C ILE A 845 26.70 16.78 -9.14
N ARG A 846 26.98 15.98 -10.17
CA ARG A 846 28.05 16.30 -11.13
C ARG A 846 27.77 17.62 -11.85
N GLN A 847 26.55 17.84 -12.31
CA GLN A 847 26.18 19.06 -13.02
C GLN A 847 26.26 20.28 -12.10
N TYR A 848 25.58 20.26 -10.95
CA TYR A 848 25.56 21.44 -10.07
C TYR A 848 26.90 21.71 -9.39
N TYR A 849 27.69 20.67 -9.10
CA TYR A 849 29.08 20.88 -8.68
C TYR A 849 29.90 21.55 -9.80
N SER A 850 29.77 21.13 -11.06
CA SER A 850 30.46 21.77 -12.19
C SER A 850 30.04 23.24 -12.38
N LEU A 851 28.76 23.53 -12.14
CA LEU A 851 28.16 24.84 -12.28
C LEU A 851 28.57 25.78 -11.13
N MET A 852 28.52 25.31 -9.88
CA MET A 852 28.66 26.15 -8.68
C MET A 852 30.06 26.09 -8.03
N SER A 853 30.93 25.15 -8.42
CA SER A 853 32.29 25.04 -7.85
C SER A 853 33.25 26.16 -8.22
N ARG A 854 32.85 27.02 -9.16
CA ARG A 854 33.67 28.15 -9.63
C ARG A 854 32.83 29.42 -9.61
N PRO A 855 33.44 30.57 -9.26
CA PRO A 855 32.76 31.86 -9.35
C PRO A 855 32.35 32.12 -10.80
N ARG A 856 31.04 32.32 -11.01
CA ARG A 856 30.46 32.72 -12.29
C ARG A 856 29.86 34.11 -12.15
N LEU A 857 29.91 34.89 -13.22
CA LEU A 857 29.29 36.20 -13.25
C LEU A 857 27.76 36.07 -13.42
N LYS A 858 27.01 36.76 -12.57
CA LYS A 858 25.56 36.99 -12.72
C LYS A 858 25.34 38.44 -13.12
N VAL A 859 24.66 38.67 -14.24
CA VAL A 859 24.39 40.00 -14.79
C VAL A 859 22.88 40.22 -14.77
N GLU A 860 22.43 41.27 -14.09
CA GLU A 860 21.05 41.74 -14.24
C GLU A 860 21.05 42.98 -15.14
N VAL A 861 20.24 42.96 -16.19
CA VAL A 861 20.26 44.01 -17.20
C VAL A 861 18.87 44.25 -17.77
N THR A 862 18.54 45.51 -18.01
CA THR A 862 17.30 45.90 -18.71
C THR A 862 17.59 46.17 -20.19
N LEU A 863 17.06 45.31 -21.06
CA LEU A 863 17.22 45.38 -22.52
C LEU A 863 15.90 45.77 -23.20
N ASN A 864 16.00 46.31 -24.41
CA ASN A 864 14.86 46.44 -25.32
C ASN A 864 14.34 45.04 -25.67
N ASP A 865 13.03 44.80 -25.54
CA ASP A 865 12.44 43.49 -25.82
C ASP A 865 12.23 43.28 -27.33
N THR A 866 13.33 42.93 -28.00
CA THR A 866 13.38 42.64 -29.43
C THR A 866 13.46 41.14 -29.71
N ARG A 867 12.55 40.35 -29.13
CA ARG A 867 12.47 38.87 -29.20
C ARG A 867 13.52 38.17 -28.32
N ILE A 868 13.51 38.47 -27.03
CA ILE A 868 14.31 37.76 -26.04
C ILE A 868 13.72 36.37 -25.81
N ASP A 869 14.57 35.35 -25.98
CA ASP A 869 14.21 33.94 -25.88
C ASP A 869 15.11 33.26 -24.85
N PHE A 870 14.52 32.50 -23.93
CA PHE A 870 15.23 31.82 -22.85
C PHE A 870 16.28 30.81 -23.34
N THR A 871 16.11 30.29 -24.56
CA THR A 871 17.08 29.37 -25.19
C THR A 871 18.30 30.08 -25.74
N SER A 872 18.27 31.41 -25.86
CA SER A 872 19.36 32.19 -26.46
C SER A 872 20.56 32.32 -25.55
N THR A 873 21.73 32.49 -26.16
CA THR A 873 22.96 32.82 -25.44
C THR A 873 23.42 34.23 -25.77
N TYR A 874 23.99 34.90 -24.78
CA TYR A 874 24.41 36.29 -24.88
C TYR A 874 25.93 36.40 -24.75
N GLN A 875 26.56 37.16 -25.64
CA GLN A 875 27.99 37.43 -25.60
C GLN A 875 28.23 38.91 -25.27
N SER A 876 28.91 39.16 -24.15
CA SER A 876 29.36 40.51 -23.80
C SER A 876 30.76 40.72 -24.36
N LYS A 877 30.90 41.64 -25.32
CA LYS A 877 32.22 42.04 -25.83
C LYS A 877 33.05 42.74 -24.75
N THR A 878 32.41 43.48 -23.87
CA THR A 878 33.05 44.22 -22.78
C THR A 878 33.67 43.28 -21.75
N LEU A 879 32.94 42.21 -21.38
CA LEU A 879 33.42 41.23 -20.39
C LEU A 879 34.24 40.10 -21.03
N GLY A 880 34.12 39.90 -22.35
CA GLY A 880 34.70 38.75 -23.05
C GLY A 880 34.08 37.41 -22.64
N LYS A 881 32.85 37.44 -22.10
CA LYS A 881 32.14 36.29 -21.52
C LYS A 881 30.87 35.96 -22.29
N LYS A 882 30.45 34.70 -22.18
CA LYS A 882 29.20 34.18 -22.72
C LYS A 882 28.27 33.84 -21.56
N PHE A 883 26.98 34.08 -21.77
CA PHE A 883 25.95 33.93 -20.75
C PHE A 883 24.74 33.18 -21.30
N LEU A 884 24.05 32.47 -20.41
CA LEU A 884 22.72 31.89 -20.62
C LEU A 884 21.65 32.79 -19.98
N VAL A 885 20.40 32.69 -20.43
CA VAL A 885 19.26 33.40 -19.83
C VAL A 885 18.71 32.60 -18.67
N GLN A 886 18.82 33.14 -17.45
CA GLN A 886 18.25 32.52 -16.26
C GLN A 886 16.76 32.89 -16.12
N SER A 887 16.43 34.19 -16.16
CA SER A 887 15.05 34.67 -16.10
C SER A 887 14.80 35.90 -16.96
N VAL A 888 13.55 36.09 -17.37
CA VAL A 888 13.10 37.24 -18.16
C VAL A 888 11.78 37.80 -17.62
N SER A 889 11.85 38.98 -17.00
CA SER A 889 10.67 39.78 -16.62
C SER A 889 10.43 40.89 -17.65
N ARG A 890 9.19 41.13 -18.05
CA ARG A 890 8.81 42.01 -19.16
C ARG A 890 7.88 43.12 -18.71
N ASP A 891 8.24 44.34 -19.08
CA ASP A 891 7.32 45.49 -19.11
C ASP A 891 6.82 45.63 -20.55
N ILE A 892 5.56 45.27 -20.72
CA ILE A 892 4.93 45.15 -22.02
C ILE A 892 4.67 46.51 -22.66
N ARG A 893 4.39 47.54 -21.86
CA ARG A 893 4.09 48.88 -22.36
C ARG A 893 5.35 49.59 -22.82
N ASN A 894 6.42 49.51 -22.03
CA ASN A 894 7.70 50.15 -22.32
C ASN A 894 8.54 49.36 -23.34
N LYS A 895 8.14 48.13 -23.68
CA LYS A 895 8.88 47.21 -24.56
C LYS A 895 10.29 46.94 -24.04
N THR A 896 10.38 46.73 -22.73
CA THR A 896 11.64 46.45 -22.04
C THR A 896 11.56 45.14 -21.28
N ALA A 897 12.68 44.45 -21.18
CA ALA A 897 12.78 43.23 -20.39
C ALA A 897 13.97 43.32 -19.44
N ARG A 898 13.72 43.04 -18.16
CA ARG A 898 14.75 42.81 -17.16
C ARG A 898 15.15 41.34 -17.24
N ILE A 899 16.42 41.11 -17.58
CA ILE A 899 16.99 39.79 -17.82
C ILE A 899 18.05 39.51 -16.77
N THR A 900 18.02 38.30 -16.23
CA THR A 900 19.11 37.75 -15.43
C THR A 900 19.92 36.78 -16.29
N LEU A 901 21.21 37.03 -16.42
CA LEU A 901 22.15 36.26 -17.23
C LEU A 901 23.20 35.59 -16.34
N ILE A 902 23.50 34.31 -16.58
CA ILE A 902 24.55 33.56 -15.85
C ILE A 902 25.66 33.13 -16.80
N GLU A 903 26.91 33.33 -16.40
CA GLU A 903 28.10 32.94 -17.18
C GLU A 903 28.15 31.42 -17.41
N ILE A 904 28.42 31.01 -18.65
CA ILE A 904 28.56 29.58 -19.05
C ILE A 904 29.99 29.14 -19.31
#